data_AF-A0A9P8ACU3-F1
#
_entry.id   AF-A0A9P8ACU3-F1
#
_cell.length_a   1.000
_cell.length_b   1.000
_cell.length_c   1.000
_cell.angle_alpha   90.00
_cell.angle_beta   90.00
_cell.angle_gamma   90.00
#
_symmetry.space_group_name_H-M   'P 1'
#
loop_
_entity.id
_entity.type
_entity.pdbx_description
1 polymer ?
#
loop_
_entity_poly.entity_id
_entity_poly.type
_entity_poly.pdbx_seq_one_letter_code
_entity_poly.pdbx_strand_id
1 'polypeptide(L)'
;MAEPCSYGQHVLLDTMASLYADYVNESHIQAFHEALQNDEFNYFDFAASPNPSASPNMSPTNSIRVQKVSALSDFAPVNLRVKKKKKRDQMHDKRHDCLYLLLRWPILIFIFIFITAEFGLYVVIRQVVNGKEWISAWRGKKGALRKRLRAARNYEAWKEAARVMDDYLNHEEWKNIDEDNFYDWKLIRKVTRSLKVLREKHDVRGCLGVLETCIRANFAGIESSRLYSETYLGTKNLIESYYDEEERALEFIRESTQLTVDEKKKFFKSANTNFGISALCLSGGASFGYYHVGVLKAFVEANLLPRVITGTSAGGLIAALVCCRKDDELESVLVPELANRITACEDPISVWARRAWKTGARFDSVLWARKATFFTLGSLTFAEAYARTGRILNISVIPADQNSPTRLLNYITAPDCVIWSALLASAAVPGILNPVVLMQKLKDGTIIPWEFSSKFKDGSLRVDIPIQSLNLFFNVTFPVVSQVNPHVHLFFFAPRGSAGKPVAHSKGKGWRGNFLLSAVEQWLKHELTKNFKVIRDLELLPTVLGQDWSSVFLQRFDGAVTIWPRTRLWDWFRILTDPDPLELERMIEVGSLVTWPKLHMIENRMRIERQIYLGRQFVRRALRAPAIHSAHARNALRITANPGNSDQTTLSIDSDTDRAFAYGPRRLHHIRRGSGNNSTPSRKASSENLNPMSQTPKRGEPVGAKGVNGGGTQSFLTRLRTRPFPNVQSQSRPQTLDMVGFEDEEWSSDNSESE
;
A
#
# COMPACT_ATOMS: atom_id res chain seq x y z
N MET A 1 4.30 -41.09 37.87
CA MET A 1 3.85 -40.97 36.46
C MET A 1 3.05 -39.68 36.36
N ALA A 2 3.44 -38.77 35.47
CA ALA A 2 2.73 -37.51 35.24
C ALA A 2 2.48 -37.39 33.73
N GLU A 3 1.24 -37.08 33.35
CA GLU A 3 0.83 -36.95 31.96
C GLU A 3 1.42 -35.68 31.32
N PRO A 4 1.96 -35.75 30.09
CA PRO A 4 2.28 -34.58 29.31
C PRO A 4 1.26 -34.32 28.18
N CYS A 5 1.01 -33.04 27.92
CA CYS A 5 0.68 -32.49 26.60
C CYS A 5 -0.72 -32.75 25.97
N SER A 6 -1.79 -32.17 26.54
CA SER A 6 -3.05 -31.95 25.78
C SER A 6 -3.11 -30.59 25.05
N TYR A 7 -2.52 -29.54 25.63
CA TYR A 7 -2.65 -28.17 25.10
C TYR A 7 -1.93 -27.94 23.76
N GLY A 8 -0.84 -28.67 23.49
CA GLY A 8 -0.12 -28.60 22.21
C GLY A 8 -0.82 -29.33 21.06
N GLN A 9 -1.53 -30.43 21.35
CA GLN A 9 -2.22 -31.21 20.33
C GLN A 9 -3.46 -30.50 19.77
N HIS A 10 -4.25 -29.80 20.60
CA HIS A 10 -5.41 -29.06 20.11
C HIS A 10 -5.02 -27.93 19.13
N VAL A 11 -3.97 -27.18 19.43
CA VAL A 11 -3.48 -26.11 18.54
C VAL A 11 -2.98 -26.70 17.21
N LEU A 12 -2.27 -27.84 17.23
CA LEU A 12 -1.81 -28.52 16.01
C LEU A 12 -2.95 -29.08 15.15
N LEU A 13 -4.04 -29.56 15.77
CA LEU A 13 -5.21 -30.05 15.05
C LEU A 13 -5.99 -28.91 14.38
N ASP A 14 -6.19 -27.78 15.08
CA ASP A 14 -6.85 -26.59 14.52
C ASP A 14 -5.99 -25.92 13.43
N THR A 15 -4.66 -25.88 13.56
CA THR A 15 -3.76 -25.34 12.51
C THR A 15 -3.81 -26.18 11.24
N MET A 16 -3.77 -27.52 11.36
CA MET A 16 -3.94 -28.42 10.20
C MET A 16 -5.33 -28.27 9.57
N ALA A 17 -6.41 -28.20 10.37
CA ALA A 17 -7.76 -28.00 9.83
C ALA A 17 -7.90 -26.70 9.02
N SER A 18 -7.28 -25.61 9.47
CA SER A 18 -7.23 -24.32 8.76
C SER A 18 -6.47 -24.40 7.42
N LEU A 19 -5.35 -25.12 7.39
CA LEU A 19 -4.50 -25.28 6.19
C LEU A 19 -5.10 -26.21 5.13
N TYR A 20 -5.90 -27.21 5.52
CA TYR A 20 -6.51 -28.18 4.61
C TYR A 20 -7.98 -27.89 4.26
N ALA A 21 -8.61 -26.89 4.87
CA ALA A 21 -9.97 -26.48 4.52
C ALA A 21 -10.14 -26.16 3.03
N ASP A 22 -11.26 -26.60 2.45
CA ASP A 22 -11.70 -26.18 1.13
C ASP A 22 -12.75 -25.07 1.27
N TYR A 23 -12.63 -24.05 0.41
CA TYR A 23 -13.49 -22.88 0.38
C TYR A 23 -14.07 -22.63 -1.03
N VAL A 24 -13.90 -23.57 -1.95
CA VAL A 24 -14.48 -23.49 -3.29
C VAL A 24 -16.01 -23.59 -3.21
N ASN A 25 -16.69 -22.64 -3.85
CA ASN A 25 -18.13 -22.73 -4.10
C ASN A 25 -18.35 -22.91 -5.60
N GLU A 26 -18.89 -24.07 -5.99
CA GLU A 26 -19.05 -24.46 -7.39
C GLU A 26 -19.91 -23.48 -8.20
N SER A 27 -21.02 -22.99 -7.64
CA SER A 27 -21.91 -22.06 -8.36
C SER A 27 -21.22 -20.73 -8.68
N HIS A 28 -20.32 -20.27 -7.80
CA HIS A 28 -19.55 -19.05 -7.97
C HIS A 28 -18.48 -19.20 -9.06
N ILE A 29 -17.83 -20.37 -9.12
CA ILE A 29 -16.84 -20.68 -10.16
C ILE A 29 -17.52 -20.91 -11.52
N GLN A 30 -18.71 -21.51 -11.55
CA GLN A 30 -19.50 -21.67 -12.77
C GLN A 30 -19.96 -20.31 -13.33
N ALA A 31 -20.53 -19.43 -12.50
CA ALA A 31 -20.92 -18.09 -12.92
C ALA A 31 -19.74 -17.27 -13.50
N PHE A 32 -18.52 -17.48 -12.98
CA PHE A 32 -17.30 -16.89 -13.54
C PHE A 32 -16.86 -17.54 -14.86
N HIS A 33 -17.02 -18.84 -15.02
CA HIS A 33 -16.76 -19.52 -16.29
C HIS A 33 -17.68 -18.99 -17.40
N GLU A 34 -18.97 -18.85 -17.11
CA GLU A 34 -19.97 -18.25 -18.02
C GLU A 34 -19.62 -16.78 -18.32
N ALA A 35 -19.23 -15.99 -17.31
CA ALA A 35 -18.79 -14.61 -17.48
C ALA A 35 -17.53 -14.45 -18.37
N LEU A 36 -16.62 -15.44 -18.38
CA LEU A 36 -15.43 -15.42 -19.24
C LEU A 36 -15.74 -15.78 -20.70
N GLN A 37 -16.79 -16.57 -20.95
CA GLN A 37 -17.23 -16.97 -22.30
C GLN A 37 -18.12 -15.92 -22.98
N ASN A 38 -18.86 -15.13 -22.20
CA ASN A 38 -19.72 -14.06 -22.69
C ASN A 38 -18.89 -12.85 -23.17
N ASP A 39 -18.28 -13.00 -24.34
CA ASP A 39 -17.34 -12.03 -24.95
C ASP A 39 -18.02 -10.86 -25.69
N GLU A 40 -19.35 -10.73 -25.61
CA GLU A 40 -20.11 -9.66 -26.27
C GLU A 40 -20.70 -8.62 -25.30
N PHE A 41 -20.78 -7.38 -25.78
CA PHE A 41 -21.30 -6.18 -25.11
C PHE A 41 -22.84 -6.18 -24.91
N ASN A 42 -23.47 -7.31 -24.58
CA ASN A 42 -24.92 -7.45 -24.41
C ASN A 42 -25.35 -7.36 -22.94
N TYR A 43 -25.19 -6.19 -22.32
CA TYR A 43 -25.64 -5.93 -20.94
C TYR A 43 -27.16 -5.66 -20.80
N PHE A 44 -27.96 -5.86 -21.86
CA PHE A 44 -29.38 -5.47 -21.88
C PHE A 44 -30.41 -6.61 -21.87
N ASP A 45 -30.02 -7.87 -22.09
CA ASP A 45 -30.98 -8.98 -22.19
C ASP A 45 -31.20 -9.77 -20.89
N PHE A 46 -30.40 -9.56 -19.84
CA PHE A 46 -30.48 -10.36 -18.60
C PHE A 46 -31.52 -9.90 -17.57
N ALA A 47 -32.34 -8.88 -17.88
CA ALA A 47 -33.36 -8.32 -16.98
C ALA A 47 -34.74 -8.99 -17.08
N ALA A 48 -34.87 -10.12 -17.78
CA ALA A 48 -36.14 -10.81 -18.01
C ALA A 48 -36.12 -12.28 -17.53
N SER A 49 -36.29 -12.48 -16.21
CA SER A 49 -36.70 -13.80 -15.67
C SER A 49 -38.22 -14.00 -15.84
N PRO A 50 -38.71 -15.24 -16.02
CA PRO A 50 -40.06 -15.48 -16.51
C PRO A 50 -41.13 -15.54 -15.41
N ASN A 51 -42.26 -14.84 -15.61
CA ASN A 51 -43.48 -15.07 -14.83
C ASN A 51 -44.37 -16.14 -15.48
N PRO A 52 -44.82 -17.17 -14.76
CA PRO A 52 -45.68 -18.23 -15.31
C PRO A 52 -47.17 -17.95 -15.07
N SER A 53 -47.89 -17.42 -16.06
CA SER A 53 -49.36 -17.50 -16.14
C SER A 53 -49.92 -16.98 -17.47
N ALA A 54 -51.09 -17.52 -17.84
CA ALA A 54 -51.92 -17.23 -19.02
C ALA A 54 -51.48 -17.87 -20.36
N SER A 55 -52.45 -18.61 -20.94
CA SER A 55 -52.36 -19.40 -22.16
C SER A 55 -53.23 -18.76 -23.29
N PRO A 56 -53.53 -19.43 -24.41
CA PRO A 56 -52.85 -19.16 -25.67
C PRO A 56 -53.76 -18.54 -26.75
N ASN A 57 -53.18 -17.71 -27.63
CA ASN A 57 -53.47 -17.62 -29.08
C ASN A 57 -52.86 -16.35 -29.71
N MET A 58 -51.94 -16.53 -30.66
CA MET A 58 -51.96 -15.93 -32.02
C MET A 58 -50.59 -16.06 -32.71
N SER A 59 -50.63 -16.26 -34.03
CA SER A 59 -49.50 -16.46 -34.93
C SER A 59 -48.70 -15.17 -35.24
N PRO A 60 -47.47 -15.25 -35.77
CA PRO A 60 -46.45 -14.24 -35.53
C PRO A 60 -46.43 -13.09 -36.55
N THR A 61 -46.35 -11.85 -36.06
CA THR A 61 -45.96 -10.68 -36.88
C THR A 61 -45.16 -9.64 -36.12
N ASN A 62 -44.03 -9.24 -36.71
CA ASN A 62 -43.31 -7.97 -36.55
C ASN A 62 -42.81 -7.55 -35.15
N SER A 63 -41.51 -7.74 -34.95
CA SER A 63 -40.71 -7.10 -33.89
C SER A 63 -40.78 -5.57 -33.95
N ILE A 64 -41.26 -4.92 -32.88
CA ILE A 64 -41.15 -3.47 -32.71
C ILE A 64 -39.69 -3.13 -32.37
N ARG A 65 -38.97 -2.59 -33.35
CA ARG A 65 -37.56 -2.21 -33.23
C ARG A 65 -37.46 -0.82 -32.59
N VAL A 66 -37.16 -0.75 -31.29
CA VAL A 66 -36.95 0.53 -30.58
C VAL A 66 -35.81 1.30 -31.24
N GLN A 67 -36.10 2.54 -31.65
CA GLN A 67 -35.23 3.38 -32.48
C GLN A 67 -34.32 4.23 -31.59
N LYS A 68 -33.01 4.23 -31.85
CA LYS A 68 -32.05 5.10 -31.14
C LYS A 68 -32.33 6.57 -31.50
N VAL A 69 -32.63 7.39 -30.49
CA VAL A 69 -32.70 8.84 -30.63
C VAL A 69 -31.27 9.39 -30.69
N SER A 70 -30.83 9.78 -31.88
CA SER A 70 -29.63 10.61 -32.09
C SER A 70 -30.04 12.07 -32.18
N ALA A 71 -29.40 12.96 -31.42
CA ALA A 71 -29.61 14.39 -31.54
C ALA A 71 -29.26 14.87 -32.97
N LEU A 72 -30.25 15.41 -33.67
CA LEU A 72 -30.08 16.03 -34.98
C LEU A 72 -29.47 17.42 -34.81
N SER A 73 -28.31 17.65 -35.42
CA SER A 73 -27.75 18.99 -35.63
C SER A 73 -28.25 19.53 -36.98
N ASP A 74 -29.10 20.56 -36.94
CA ASP A 74 -29.84 21.14 -38.08
C ASP A 74 -28.97 21.95 -39.07
N PHE A 75 -27.88 21.40 -39.61
CA PHE A 75 -27.12 22.03 -40.71
C PHE A 75 -26.49 21.00 -41.68
N ALA A 76 -27.28 20.48 -42.62
CA ALA A 76 -26.77 19.85 -43.85
C ALA A 76 -27.81 19.92 -45.00
N PRO A 77 -27.43 20.30 -46.24
CA PRO A 77 -28.35 20.42 -47.36
C PRO A 77 -28.77 19.06 -47.97
N VAL A 78 -29.94 19.05 -48.59
CA VAL A 78 -30.65 17.86 -49.05
C VAL A 78 -30.16 17.37 -50.43
N ASN A 79 -30.10 16.04 -50.60
CA ASN A 79 -29.83 15.27 -51.83
C ASN A 79 -28.37 15.12 -52.31
N LEU A 80 -27.68 14.10 -51.79
CA LEU A 80 -26.60 13.39 -52.52
C LEU A 80 -26.83 11.87 -52.50
N ARG A 81 -26.78 11.24 -53.69
CA ARG A 81 -26.96 9.78 -53.85
C ARG A 81 -25.80 9.00 -53.22
N VAL A 82 -26.07 8.26 -52.14
CA VAL A 82 -25.08 7.41 -51.47
C VAL A 82 -24.84 6.12 -52.26
N LYS A 83 -23.72 6.04 -52.99
CA LYS A 83 -23.19 4.74 -53.44
C LYS A 83 -22.75 3.94 -52.21
N LYS A 84 -23.23 2.70 -52.06
CA LYS A 84 -22.78 1.76 -51.01
C LYS A 84 -21.29 1.44 -51.17
N LYS A 85 -20.41 2.24 -50.54
CA LYS A 85 -19.02 1.82 -50.29
C LYS A 85 -19.05 0.65 -49.31
N LYS A 86 -18.37 -0.46 -49.64
CA LYS A 86 -18.00 -1.49 -48.67
C LYS A 86 -17.36 -0.79 -47.48
N LYS A 87 -17.85 -1.05 -46.27
CA LYS A 87 -17.18 -0.67 -45.02
C LYS A 87 -15.85 -1.44 -44.99
N ARG A 88 -14.78 -0.80 -45.44
CA ARG A 88 -13.45 -1.09 -44.90
C ARG A 88 -13.46 -0.48 -43.52
N ASP A 89 -13.22 -1.28 -42.49
CA ASP A 89 -12.95 -0.74 -41.18
C ASP A 89 -11.71 0.13 -41.27
N GLN A 90 -11.92 1.45 -41.23
CA GLN A 90 -10.83 2.39 -41.02
C GLN A 90 -10.45 2.27 -39.56
N MET A 91 -9.55 1.32 -39.26
CA MET A 91 -8.62 1.53 -38.17
C MET A 91 -8.01 2.91 -38.38
N HIS A 92 -8.16 3.78 -37.38
CA HIS A 92 -7.37 5.00 -37.27
C HIS A 92 -5.94 4.60 -36.87
N ASP A 93 -5.24 3.87 -37.75
CA ASP A 93 -3.79 3.82 -37.69
C ASP A 93 -3.30 5.26 -37.82
N LYS A 94 -2.69 5.76 -36.74
CA LYS A 94 -1.80 6.92 -36.82
C LYS A 94 -0.85 6.60 -37.96
N ARG A 95 -0.87 7.41 -39.03
CA ARG A 95 0.14 7.29 -40.09
C ARG A 95 1.49 7.65 -39.47
N HIS A 96 2.19 6.64 -38.98
CA HIS A 96 3.57 6.79 -38.55
C HIS A 96 4.37 7.29 -39.75
N ASP A 97 5.09 8.39 -39.58
CA ASP A 97 5.89 8.97 -40.64
C ASP A 97 6.85 7.91 -41.21
N CYS A 98 7.06 7.93 -42.53
CA CYS A 98 7.97 6.99 -43.18
C CYS A 98 9.37 7.01 -42.53
N LEU A 99 9.81 8.20 -42.10
CA LEU A 99 11.04 8.43 -41.35
C LEU A 99 11.04 7.74 -39.98
N TYR A 100 9.92 7.72 -39.24
CA TYR A 100 9.80 6.94 -38.00
C TYR A 100 9.89 5.44 -38.30
N LEU A 101 9.14 4.92 -39.28
CA LEU A 101 9.16 3.49 -39.61
C LEU A 101 10.55 2.99 -40.04
N LEU A 102 11.30 3.82 -40.78
CA LEU A 102 12.65 3.51 -41.24
C LEU A 102 13.69 3.65 -40.12
N LEU A 103 13.66 4.72 -39.32
CA LEU A 103 14.67 4.98 -38.29
C LEU A 103 14.38 4.30 -36.94
N ARG A 104 13.16 3.85 -36.66
CA ARG A 104 12.77 3.20 -35.40
C ARG A 104 13.70 2.06 -35.03
N TRP A 105 13.89 1.10 -35.95
CA TRP A 105 14.70 -0.09 -35.70
C TRP A 105 16.21 0.21 -35.53
N PRO A 106 16.89 0.96 -36.41
CA PRO A 106 18.31 1.28 -36.18
C PRO A 106 18.53 2.13 -34.92
N ILE A 107 17.64 3.08 -34.60
CA ILE A 107 17.74 3.85 -33.34
C ILE A 107 17.52 2.93 -32.12
N LEU A 108 16.51 2.06 -32.15
CA LEU A 108 16.25 1.12 -31.06
C LEU A 108 17.42 0.16 -30.84
N ILE A 109 17.98 -0.41 -31.92
CA ILE A 109 19.16 -1.29 -31.85
C ILE A 109 20.37 -0.53 -31.29
N PHE A 110 20.63 0.69 -31.76
CA PHE A 110 21.71 1.53 -31.26
C PHE A 110 21.57 1.79 -29.75
N ILE A 111 20.41 2.26 -29.29
CA ILE A 111 20.17 2.50 -27.85
C ILE A 111 20.28 1.18 -27.06
N PHE A 112 19.81 0.06 -27.59
CA PHE A 112 19.89 -1.23 -26.90
C PHE A 112 21.33 -1.75 -26.75
N ILE A 113 22.20 -1.49 -27.74
CA ILE A 113 23.65 -1.76 -27.63
C ILE A 113 24.27 -0.93 -26.50
N PHE A 114 23.95 0.37 -26.42
CA PHE A 114 24.40 1.24 -25.32
C PHE A 114 23.89 0.75 -23.96
N ILE A 115 22.60 0.46 -23.83
CA ILE A 115 22.01 -0.11 -22.60
C ILE A 115 22.72 -1.41 -22.21
N THR A 116 23.02 -2.29 -23.18
CA THR A 116 23.69 -3.57 -22.91
C THR A 116 25.13 -3.36 -22.40
N ALA A 117 25.87 -2.42 -22.99
CA ALA A 117 27.22 -2.07 -22.56
C ALA A 117 27.24 -1.39 -21.16
N GLU A 118 26.37 -0.40 -20.94
CA GLU A 118 26.17 0.27 -19.65
C GLU A 118 25.77 -0.73 -18.54
N PHE A 119 24.84 -1.64 -18.85
CA PHE A 119 24.39 -2.68 -17.93
C PHE A 119 25.50 -3.71 -17.64
N GLY A 120 26.29 -4.10 -18.64
CA GLY A 120 27.47 -4.95 -18.44
C GLY A 120 28.47 -4.31 -17.48
N LEU A 121 28.82 -3.03 -17.70
CA LEU A 121 29.71 -2.27 -16.84
C LEU A 121 29.12 -2.09 -15.42
N TYR A 122 27.82 -1.84 -15.31
CA TYR A 122 27.09 -1.78 -14.04
C TYR A 122 27.24 -3.08 -13.25
N VAL A 123 27.01 -4.23 -13.89
CA VAL A 123 27.15 -5.55 -13.25
C VAL A 123 28.59 -5.79 -12.79
N VAL A 124 29.60 -5.46 -13.61
CA VAL A 124 31.01 -5.59 -13.24
C VAL A 124 31.34 -4.77 -11.99
N ILE A 125 30.96 -3.48 -11.96
CA ILE A 125 31.18 -2.59 -10.79
C ILE A 125 30.47 -3.14 -9.55
N ARG A 126 29.25 -3.67 -9.70
CA ARG A 126 28.51 -4.32 -8.61
C ARG A 126 29.25 -5.54 -8.06
N GLN A 127 29.88 -6.37 -8.89
CA GLN A 127 30.68 -7.49 -8.40
C GLN A 127 31.98 -7.03 -7.72
N VAL A 128 32.66 -6.00 -8.24
CA VAL A 128 33.84 -5.42 -7.59
C VAL A 128 33.50 -4.88 -6.19
N VAL A 129 32.38 -4.16 -6.04
CA VAL A 129 31.91 -3.68 -4.73
C VAL A 129 31.55 -4.84 -3.80
N ASN A 130 30.81 -5.85 -4.28
CA ASN A 130 30.43 -7.01 -3.49
C ASN A 130 31.67 -7.81 -3.01
N GLY A 131 32.65 -8.04 -3.89
CA GLY A 131 33.90 -8.73 -3.56
C GLY A 131 34.74 -7.97 -2.54
N LYS A 132 34.92 -6.65 -2.74
CA LYS A 132 35.63 -5.79 -1.79
C LYS A 132 34.95 -5.76 -0.41
N GLU A 133 33.62 -5.66 -0.38
CA GLU A 133 32.87 -5.77 0.88
C GLU A 133 33.06 -7.12 1.54
N TRP A 134 32.99 -8.22 0.79
CA TRP A 134 33.16 -9.58 1.31
C TRP A 134 34.55 -9.77 1.97
N ILE A 135 35.62 -9.30 1.33
CA ILE A 135 36.99 -9.32 1.88
C ILE A 135 37.07 -8.51 3.18
N SER A 136 36.53 -7.29 3.18
CA SER A 136 36.51 -6.40 4.36
C SER A 136 35.58 -6.91 5.48
N ALA A 137 34.57 -7.70 5.13
CA ALA A 137 33.51 -8.10 6.04
C ALA A 137 33.74 -9.44 6.77
N TRP A 138 34.53 -10.35 6.20
CA TRP A 138 34.74 -11.69 6.75
C TRP A 138 35.81 -11.70 7.85
N ARG A 139 36.85 -10.85 7.78
CA ARG A 139 38.00 -10.93 8.69
C ARG A 139 37.64 -10.67 10.17
N GLY A 140 38.14 -11.53 11.06
CA GLY A 140 38.14 -11.35 12.53
C GLY A 140 36.77 -11.41 13.23
N LYS A 141 36.71 -10.86 14.45
CA LYS A 141 35.53 -10.81 15.34
C LYS A 141 34.27 -10.25 14.64
N LYS A 142 34.45 -9.28 13.74
CA LYS A 142 33.41 -8.69 12.89
C LYS A 142 32.69 -9.72 12.00
N GLY A 143 33.42 -10.68 11.44
CA GLY A 143 32.86 -11.77 10.64
C GLY A 143 32.02 -12.74 11.47
N ALA A 144 32.51 -13.12 12.66
CA ALA A 144 31.79 -13.96 13.60
C ALA A 144 30.47 -13.33 14.08
N LEU A 145 30.48 -12.06 14.48
CA LEU A 145 29.25 -11.34 14.87
C LEU A 145 28.26 -11.22 13.69
N ARG A 146 28.74 -11.06 12.45
CA ARG A 146 27.88 -11.10 11.25
C ARG A 146 27.30 -12.48 10.96
N LYS A 147 28.01 -13.56 11.31
CA LYS A 147 27.47 -14.92 11.25
C LYS A 147 26.35 -15.09 12.28
N ARG A 148 26.54 -14.60 13.52
CA ARG A 148 25.50 -14.59 14.57
C ARG A 148 24.23 -13.84 14.11
N LEU A 149 24.35 -12.63 13.57
CA LEU A 149 23.21 -11.87 13.01
C LEU A 149 22.46 -12.61 11.89
N ARG A 150 23.15 -13.40 11.06
CA ARG A 150 22.53 -14.19 9.97
C ARG A 150 21.95 -15.52 10.45
N ALA A 151 22.38 -16.02 11.61
CA ALA A 151 21.92 -17.26 12.21
C ALA A 151 20.74 -17.06 13.20
N ALA A 152 20.39 -15.80 13.50
CA ALA A 152 19.21 -15.50 14.31
C ALA A 152 17.93 -16.06 13.67
N ARG A 153 17.11 -16.74 14.49
CA ARG A 153 15.83 -17.34 14.08
C ARG A 153 14.60 -16.53 14.50
N ASN A 154 14.75 -15.61 15.45
CA ASN A 154 13.69 -14.73 15.94
C ASN A 154 14.20 -13.29 16.07
N TYR A 155 13.27 -12.35 16.23
CA TYR A 155 13.60 -10.92 16.31
C TYR A 155 14.41 -10.56 17.56
N GLU A 156 14.17 -11.20 18.70
CA GLU A 156 14.90 -10.93 19.95
C GLU A 156 16.38 -11.30 19.86
N ALA A 157 16.72 -12.53 19.43
CA ALA A 157 18.12 -12.92 19.26
C ALA A 157 18.82 -12.11 18.15
N TRP A 158 18.06 -11.61 17.18
CA TRP A 158 18.58 -10.65 16.20
C TRP A 158 18.89 -9.29 16.84
N LYS A 159 18.00 -8.73 17.69
CA LYS A 159 18.23 -7.48 18.44
C LYS A 159 19.44 -7.60 19.38
N GLU A 160 19.58 -8.71 20.10
CA GLU A 160 20.78 -8.98 20.92
C GLU A 160 22.06 -8.99 20.09
N ALA A 161 22.07 -9.72 18.97
CA ALA A 161 23.22 -9.78 18.08
C ALA A 161 23.52 -8.43 17.39
N ALA A 162 22.50 -7.58 17.21
CA ALA A 162 22.65 -6.21 16.70
C ALA A 162 23.30 -5.30 17.74
N ARG A 163 22.83 -5.31 19.00
CA ARG A 163 23.44 -4.56 20.11
C ARG A 163 24.92 -4.87 20.26
N VAL A 164 25.27 -6.17 20.40
CA VAL A 164 26.68 -6.61 20.50
C VAL A 164 27.53 -6.20 19.29
N MET A 165 26.92 -5.99 18.11
CA MET A 165 27.62 -5.47 16.94
C MET A 165 27.79 -3.95 16.96
N ASP A 166 26.77 -3.20 17.38
CA ASP A 166 26.84 -1.75 17.54
C ASP A 166 27.86 -1.37 18.63
N ASP A 167 27.87 -2.09 19.76
CA ASP A 167 28.86 -1.95 20.84
C ASP A 167 30.28 -2.18 20.32
N TYR A 168 30.51 -3.28 19.59
CA TYR A 168 31.82 -3.61 19.02
C TYR A 168 32.32 -2.63 17.94
N LEU A 169 31.42 -1.84 17.35
CA LEU A 169 31.78 -0.82 16.34
C LEU A 169 31.82 0.60 16.93
N ASN A 170 31.60 0.75 18.25
CA ASN A 170 31.44 2.02 18.97
C ASN A 170 30.35 2.91 18.35
N HIS A 171 29.23 2.33 17.91
CA HIS A 171 28.13 3.09 17.35
C HIS A 171 27.33 3.87 18.41
N GLU A 172 27.42 3.47 19.69
CA GLU A 172 26.75 4.15 20.80
C GLU A 172 27.25 5.59 21.03
N GLU A 173 28.55 5.85 20.79
CA GLU A 173 29.13 7.20 20.77
C GLU A 173 28.36 8.12 19.80
N TRP A 174 28.02 7.62 18.60
CA TRP A 174 27.27 8.40 17.62
C TRP A 174 25.80 8.62 18.00
N LYS A 175 25.18 7.70 18.76
CA LYS A 175 23.80 7.88 19.26
C LYS A 175 23.70 8.97 20.33
N ASN A 176 24.74 9.11 21.15
CA ASN A 176 24.86 10.12 22.21
C ASN A 176 25.18 11.53 21.68
N ILE A 177 25.80 11.64 20.50
CA ILE A 177 26.01 12.94 19.84
C ILE A 177 24.69 13.35 19.18
N ASP A 178 23.98 14.32 19.74
CA ASP A 178 22.74 14.83 19.15
C ASP A 178 22.93 15.37 17.72
N GLU A 179 24.07 16.01 17.45
CA GLU A 179 24.29 16.74 16.21
C GLU A 179 24.39 15.81 14.99
N ASP A 180 23.65 16.15 13.93
CA ASP A 180 23.68 15.52 12.62
C ASP A 180 23.13 16.48 11.57
N ASN A 181 23.48 16.29 10.29
CA ASN A 181 23.03 17.12 9.17
C ASN A 181 21.70 16.64 8.57
N PHE A 182 21.22 15.44 8.93
CA PHE A 182 20.00 14.86 8.36
C PHE A 182 18.70 15.19 9.11
N TYR A 183 18.75 15.95 10.22
CA TYR A 183 17.58 16.45 10.95
C TYR A 183 17.89 17.73 11.74
N ASP A 184 16.86 18.53 12.05
CA ASP A 184 17.01 19.71 12.93
C ASP A 184 16.97 19.31 14.41
N TRP A 185 18.14 18.91 14.91
CA TRP A 185 18.34 18.53 16.32
C TRP A 185 18.04 19.68 17.30
N LYS A 186 18.21 20.95 16.90
CA LYS A 186 17.94 22.11 17.77
C LYS A 186 16.44 22.27 17.99
N LEU A 187 15.66 22.14 16.91
CA LEU A 187 14.21 22.14 16.98
C LEU A 187 13.67 20.97 17.80
N ILE A 188 14.16 19.74 17.55
CA ILE A 188 13.75 18.55 18.32
C ILE A 188 14.06 18.74 19.81
N ARG A 189 15.30 19.10 20.19
CA ARG A 189 15.68 19.33 21.59
C ARG A 189 14.81 20.39 22.26
N LYS A 190 14.45 21.46 21.54
CA LYS A 190 13.52 22.51 22.03
C LYS A 190 12.12 21.95 22.25
N VAL A 191 11.55 21.23 21.28
CA VAL A 191 10.20 20.65 21.37
C VAL A 191 10.10 19.61 22.48
N THR A 192 11.04 18.65 22.57
CA THR A 192 11.06 17.64 23.64
C THR A 192 11.11 18.30 25.03
N ARG A 193 11.96 19.32 25.21
CA ARG A 193 12.05 20.06 26.47
C ARG A 193 10.75 20.83 26.78
N SER A 194 10.13 21.44 25.77
CA SER A 194 8.85 22.15 25.93
C SER A 194 7.72 21.20 26.32
N LEU A 195 7.54 20.07 25.62
CA LEU A 195 6.54 19.05 25.95
C LEU A 195 6.71 18.55 27.39
N LYS A 196 7.95 18.16 27.76
CA LYS A 196 8.26 17.66 29.10
C LYS A 196 7.93 18.69 30.20
N VAL A 197 8.39 19.93 30.06
CA VAL A 197 8.15 21.00 31.06
C VAL A 197 6.66 21.35 31.16
N LEU A 198 5.91 21.35 30.06
CA LEU A 198 4.47 21.64 30.08
C LEU A 198 3.67 20.49 30.71
N ARG A 199 4.05 19.23 30.44
CA ARG A 199 3.45 18.04 31.07
C ARG A 199 3.75 17.97 32.57
N GLU A 200 4.99 18.26 32.98
CA GLU A 200 5.39 18.33 34.40
C GLU A 200 4.68 19.46 35.16
N LYS A 201 4.36 20.57 34.50
CA LYS A 201 3.52 21.65 35.06
C LYS A 201 2.02 21.38 34.97
N HIS A 202 1.60 20.24 34.42
CA HIS A 202 0.21 19.89 34.11
C HIS A 202 -0.55 20.92 33.24
N ASP A 203 0.17 21.70 32.42
CA ASP A 203 -0.44 22.63 31.46
C ASP A 203 -0.88 21.88 30.19
N VAL A 204 -2.13 21.42 30.23
CA VAL A 204 -2.75 20.67 29.13
C VAL A 204 -2.90 21.53 27.87
N ARG A 205 -3.18 22.84 27.99
CA ARG A 205 -3.41 23.72 26.83
C ARG A 205 -2.11 24.13 26.16
N GLY A 206 -1.06 24.43 26.93
CA GLY A 206 0.28 24.63 26.40
C GLY A 206 0.79 23.38 25.69
N CYS A 207 0.64 22.20 26.31
CA CYS A 207 1.02 20.91 25.72
C CYS A 207 0.29 20.65 24.38
N LEU A 208 -1.02 20.92 24.34
CA LEU A 208 -1.85 20.82 23.12
C LEU A 208 -1.32 21.69 21.98
N GLY A 209 -1.01 22.96 22.24
CA GLY A 209 -0.50 23.88 21.20
C GLY A 209 0.87 23.48 20.62
N VAL A 210 1.74 22.87 21.44
CA VAL A 210 3.01 22.31 20.96
C VAL A 210 2.75 21.07 20.10
N LEU A 211 1.90 20.14 20.55
CA LEU A 211 1.57 18.92 19.80
C LEU A 211 0.86 19.20 18.46
N GLU A 212 -0.02 20.21 18.39
CA GLU A 212 -0.61 20.66 17.11
C GLU A 212 0.44 21.16 16.10
N THR A 213 1.61 21.57 16.58
CA THR A 213 2.70 22.06 15.74
C THR A 213 3.69 20.95 15.34
N CYS A 214 4.01 20.01 16.23
CA CYS A 214 5.01 18.97 15.97
C CYS A 214 4.46 17.71 15.29
N ILE A 215 3.18 17.35 15.50
CA ILE A 215 2.57 16.16 14.89
C ILE A 215 2.35 16.38 13.39
N ARG A 216 3.38 16.06 12.60
CA ARG A 216 3.43 16.17 11.13
C ARG A 216 4.27 15.03 10.56
N ALA A 217 3.98 14.60 9.34
CA ALA A 217 4.82 13.62 8.64
C ALA A 217 6.27 14.13 8.51
N ASN A 218 7.25 13.32 8.94
CA ASN A 218 8.68 13.65 8.92
C ASN A 218 9.05 15.02 9.53
N PHE A 219 8.45 15.36 10.69
CA PHE A 219 8.79 16.57 11.42
C PHE A 219 10.30 16.69 11.69
N ALA A 220 10.88 17.86 11.40
CA ALA A 220 12.31 18.15 11.52
C ALA A 220 13.28 17.20 10.77
N GLY A 221 12.81 16.26 9.93
CA GLY A 221 13.67 15.28 9.23
C GLY A 221 13.93 13.96 9.97
N ILE A 222 13.27 13.70 11.12
CA ILE A 222 13.53 12.54 11.99
C ILE A 222 13.26 11.17 11.34
N GLU A 223 12.51 11.12 10.23
CA GLU A 223 12.22 9.88 9.48
C GLU A 223 13.25 9.62 8.36
N SER A 224 14.34 10.38 8.31
CA SER A 224 15.41 10.18 7.33
C SER A 224 16.06 8.79 7.48
N SER A 225 15.93 7.95 6.46
CA SER A 225 16.58 6.62 6.42
C SER A 225 18.12 6.67 6.55
N ARG A 226 18.76 7.85 6.48
CA ARG A 226 20.20 7.99 6.75
C ARG A 226 20.52 7.83 8.24
N LEU A 227 19.72 8.42 9.12
CA LEU A 227 19.90 8.34 10.57
C LEU A 227 19.80 6.88 11.05
N TYR A 228 18.81 6.14 10.55
CA TYR A 228 18.67 4.71 10.83
C TYR A 228 19.71 3.83 10.14
N SER A 229 20.55 4.36 9.23
CA SER A 229 21.53 3.56 8.47
C SER A 229 22.93 3.53 9.08
N GLU A 230 23.23 4.32 10.11
CA GLU A 230 24.54 4.32 10.78
C GLU A 230 24.70 3.16 11.79
N THR A 231 23.60 2.67 12.35
CA THR A 231 23.55 1.62 13.38
C THR A 231 22.82 0.37 12.89
N TYR A 232 22.98 -0.76 13.58
CA TYR A 232 22.14 -1.95 13.36
C TYR A 232 20.81 -1.85 14.11
N LEU A 233 20.77 -1.24 15.30
CA LEU A 233 19.56 -1.03 16.10
C LEU A 233 19.42 0.42 16.59
N GLY A 234 18.19 0.95 16.53
CA GLY A 234 17.83 2.30 16.98
C GLY A 234 18.37 3.43 16.09
N THR A 235 18.23 4.66 16.54
CA THR A 235 18.84 5.86 15.95
C THR A 235 19.49 6.74 17.05
N LYS A 236 19.55 8.07 16.86
CA LYS A 236 20.03 9.04 17.86
C LYS A 236 19.17 9.01 19.14
N ASN A 237 19.81 9.07 20.31
CA ASN A 237 19.12 9.04 21.60
C ASN A 237 18.17 10.24 21.81
N LEU A 238 18.45 11.39 21.19
CA LEU A 238 17.53 12.54 21.13
C LEU A 238 16.23 12.25 20.37
N ILE A 239 16.28 11.47 19.29
CA ILE A 239 15.11 11.11 18.48
C ILE A 239 14.26 10.08 19.21
N GLU A 240 14.88 9.07 19.83
CA GLU A 240 14.16 8.11 20.68
C GLU A 240 13.46 8.84 21.84
N SER A 241 14.18 9.75 22.52
CA SER A 241 13.63 10.58 23.60
C SER A 241 12.48 11.50 23.17
N TYR A 242 12.49 11.94 21.91
CA TYR A 242 11.41 12.75 21.32
C TYR A 242 10.15 11.92 21.11
N TYR A 243 10.24 10.74 20.46
CA TYR A 243 9.09 9.85 20.29
C TYR A 243 8.50 9.38 21.62
N ASP A 244 9.37 9.09 22.59
CA ASP A 244 9.00 8.74 23.96
C ASP A 244 8.19 9.86 24.67
N GLU A 245 8.56 11.12 24.46
CA GLU A 245 7.85 12.25 25.07
C GLU A 245 6.59 12.64 24.29
N GLU A 246 6.57 12.52 22.96
CA GLU A 246 5.34 12.66 22.15
C GLU A 246 4.28 11.62 22.55
N GLU A 247 4.66 10.36 22.75
CA GLU A 247 3.76 9.30 23.22
C GLU A 247 3.14 9.66 24.57
N ARG A 248 3.96 10.06 25.55
CA ARG A 248 3.49 10.48 26.89
C ARG A 248 2.62 11.74 26.85
N ALA A 249 2.93 12.69 25.97
CA ALA A 249 2.15 13.92 25.79
C ALA A 249 0.79 13.65 25.13
N LEU A 250 0.72 12.74 24.14
CA LEU A 250 -0.53 12.30 23.53
C LEU A 250 -1.44 11.55 24.52
N GLU A 251 -0.85 10.69 25.35
CA GLU A 251 -1.53 10.00 26.44
C GLU A 251 -2.06 10.99 27.49
N PHE A 252 -1.25 11.96 27.91
CA PHE A 252 -1.65 13.03 28.83
C PHE A 252 -2.85 13.84 28.29
N ILE A 253 -2.85 14.21 27.01
CA ILE A 253 -4.00 14.89 26.38
C ILE A 253 -5.23 13.99 26.33
N ARG A 254 -5.07 12.69 25.98
CA ARG A 254 -6.16 11.71 25.93
C ARG A 254 -6.86 11.61 27.29
N GLU A 255 -6.11 11.58 28.37
CA GLU A 255 -6.62 11.34 29.74
C GLU A 255 -7.04 12.61 30.49
N SER A 256 -6.51 13.77 30.12
CA SER A 256 -6.85 15.06 30.74
C SER A 256 -8.35 15.33 30.88
N THR A 257 -8.82 15.74 32.05
CA THR A 257 -10.23 16.16 32.25
C THR A 257 -10.48 17.63 31.90
N GLN A 258 -9.41 18.42 31.72
CA GLN A 258 -9.47 19.85 31.44
C GLN A 258 -9.94 20.19 30.02
N LEU A 259 -9.80 19.26 29.06
CA LEU A 259 -10.24 19.43 27.68
C LEU A 259 -11.58 18.76 27.43
N THR A 260 -12.48 19.48 26.75
CA THR A 260 -13.77 18.95 26.31
C THR A 260 -13.59 17.84 25.27
N VAL A 261 -14.60 16.97 25.15
CA VAL A 261 -14.58 15.87 24.17
C VAL A 261 -14.50 16.42 22.73
N ASP A 262 -15.07 17.59 22.44
CA ASP A 262 -15.00 18.21 21.12
C ASP A 262 -13.66 18.90 20.81
N GLU A 263 -12.96 19.45 21.81
CA GLU A 263 -11.55 19.88 21.64
C GLU A 263 -10.66 18.68 21.31
N LYS A 264 -10.75 17.60 22.10
CA LYS A 264 -10.04 16.34 21.82
C LYS A 264 -10.39 15.78 20.42
N LYS A 265 -11.64 15.84 20.02
CA LYS A 265 -12.11 15.43 18.68
C LYS A 265 -11.45 16.24 17.56
N LYS A 266 -11.38 17.57 17.70
CA LYS A 266 -10.72 18.46 16.74
C LYS A 266 -9.23 18.14 16.67
N PHE A 267 -8.57 18.06 17.83
CA PHE A 267 -7.15 17.73 17.94
C PHE A 267 -6.80 16.38 17.29
N PHE A 268 -7.39 15.27 17.75
CA PHE A 268 -7.06 13.94 17.23
C PHE A 268 -7.49 13.74 15.77
N LYS A 269 -8.46 14.51 15.26
CA LYS A 269 -8.75 14.57 13.81
C LYS A 269 -7.64 15.31 13.06
N SER A 270 -7.21 16.48 13.55
CA SER A 270 -6.13 17.28 12.95
C SER A 270 -4.81 16.52 12.95
N ALA A 271 -4.41 15.96 14.09
CA ALA A 271 -3.22 15.12 14.26
C ALA A 271 -3.20 13.96 13.26
N ASN A 272 -4.31 13.23 13.09
CA ASN A 272 -4.40 12.14 12.11
C ASN A 272 -4.28 12.63 10.65
N THR A 273 -4.75 13.83 10.33
CA THR A 273 -4.60 14.41 8.99
C THR A 273 -3.16 14.86 8.74
N ASN A 274 -2.52 15.51 9.71
CA ASN A 274 -1.18 16.08 9.58
C ASN A 274 -0.07 15.02 9.66
N PHE A 275 -0.25 14.00 10.50
CA PHE A 275 0.65 12.86 10.59
C PHE A 275 0.44 11.92 9.40
N GLY A 276 -0.81 11.58 9.08
CA GLY A 276 -1.14 10.48 8.17
C GLY A 276 -0.85 9.11 8.78
N ILE A 277 -1.00 8.06 7.98
CA ILE A 277 -0.87 6.65 8.42
C ILE A 277 0.17 5.87 7.61
N SER A 278 0.61 4.76 8.20
CA SER A 278 1.49 3.78 7.57
C SER A 278 0.72 2.78 6.70
N ALA A 279 1.35 2.32 5.62
CA ALA A 279 0.82 1.25 4.77
C ALA A 279 1.89 0.23 4.42
N LEU A 280 1.52 -1.04 4.29
CA LEU A 280 2.39 -2.10 3.78
C LEU A 280 2.06 -2.38 2.30
N CYS A 281 3.04 -2.22 1.42
CA CYS A 281 2.91 -2.41 -0.01
C CYS A 281 3.67 -3.66 -0.46
N LEU A 282 2.97 -4.66 -1.00
CA LEU A 282 3.53 -5.91 -1.50
C LEU A 282 3.56 -5.88 -3.03
N SER A 283 4.77 -5.71 -3.58
CA SER A 283 5.05 -5.67 -5.03
C SER A 283 4.74 -6.99 -5.74
N GLY A 284 4.51 -6.92 -7.06
CA GLY A 284 4.56 -8.10 -7.93
C GLY A 284 5.93 -8.78 -7.96
N GLY A 285 6.02 -9.94 -8.62
CA GLY A 285 7.30 -10.64 -8.83
C GLY A 285 7.25 -12.15 -9.07
N ALA A 286 6.13 -12.71 -9.50
CA ALA A 286 5.92 -14.15 -9.67
C ALA A 286 6.31 -14.93 -8.38
N SER A 287 7.11 -16.00 -8.46
CA SER A 287 7.47 -16.78 -7.26
C SER A 287 8.26 -15.98 -6.22
N PHE A 288 8.90 -14.86 -6.58
CA PHE A 288 9.56 -13.99 -5.58
C PHE A 288 8.54 -13.34 -4.63
N GLY A 289 7.25 -13.32 -4.97
CA GLY A 289 6.15 -12.95 -4.07
C GLY A 289 6.12 -13.76 -2.77
N TYR A 290 6.62 -15.00 -2.76
CA TYR A 290 6.60 -15.83 -1.55
C TYR A 290 7.60 -15.37 -0.48
N TYR A 291 8.56 -14.50 -0.82
CA TYR A 291 9.37 -13.79 0.19
C TYR A 291 8.53 -12.86 1.09
N HIS A 292 7.36 -12.39 0.63
CA HIS A 292 6.47 -11.57 1.44
C HIS A 292 5.92 -12.32 2.66
N VAL A 293 5.82 -13.66 2.61
CA VAL A 293 5.36 -14.47 3.76
C VAL A 293 6.29 -14.26 4.96
N GLY A 294 7.61 -14.24 4.73
CA GLY A 294 8.61 -13.94 5.76
C GLY A 294 8.60 -12.49 6.24
N VAL A 295 8.32 -11.55 5.34
CA VAL A 295 8.17 -10.13 5.67
C VAL A 295 6.97 -9.94 6.60
N LEU A 296 5.82 -10.52 6.26
CA LEU A 296 4.59 -10.43 7.04
C LEU A 296 4.70 -11.16 8.37
N LYS A 297 5.34 -12.34 8.40
CA LYS A 297 5.64 -13.05 9.65
C LYS A 297 6.40 -12.14 10.62
N ALA A 298 7.44 -11.44 10.15
CA ALA A 298 8.18 -10.49 10.99
C ALA A 298 7.34 -9.27 11.44
N PHE A 299 6.34 -8.82 10.65
CA PHE A 299 5.40 -7.78 11.07
C PHE A 299 4.37 -8.25 12.10
N VAL A 300 3.88 -9.49 11.97
CA VAL A 300 2.92 -10.11 12.90
C VAL A 300 3.62 -10.41 14.23
N GLU A 301 4.78 -11.09 14.20
CA GLU A 301 5.59 -11.40 15.40
C GLU A 301 6.00 -10.14 16.18
N ALA A 302 6.32 -9.04 15.48
CA ALA A 302 6.63 -7.76 16.12
C ALA A 302 5.40 -6.91 16.49
N ASN A 303 4.19 -7.34 16.11
CA ASN A 303 2.93 -6.62 16.33
C ASN A 303 2.94 -5.18 15.72
N LEU A 304 3.52 -5.09 14.52
CA LEU A 304 3.74 -3.87 13.72
C LEU A 304 3.04 -3.93 12.35
N LEU A 305 2.05 -4.81 12.16
CA LEU A 305 1.33 -4.92 10.88
C LEU A 305 0.48 -3.65 10.62
N PRO A 306 0.70 -2.88 9.53
CA PRO A 306 -0.09 -1.69 9.24
C PRO A 306 -1.54 -2.02 8.86
N ARG A 307 -2.47 -1.10 9.15
CA ARG A 307 -3.89 -1.29 8.83
C ARG A 307 -4.19 -1.23 7.33
N VAL A 308 -3.43 -0.45 6.56
CA VAL A 308 -3.55 -0.38 5.11
C VAL A 308 -2.54 -1.32 4.48
N ILE A 309 -3.03 -2.30 3.73
CA ILE A 309 -2.21 -3.25 2.99
C ILE A 309 -2.60 -3.15 1.52
N THR A 310 -1.61 -2.94 0.64
CA THR A 310 -1.80 -3.03 -0.81
C THR A 310 -0.97 -4.18 -1.35
N GLY A 311 -1.50 -4.87 -2.35
CA GLY A 311 -0.75 -5.89 -3.08
C GLY A 311 -1.11 -5.88 -4.56
N THR A 312 -0.12 -6.20 -5.38
CA THR A 312 -0.27 -6.33 -6.83
C THR A 312 0.23 -7.71 -7.26
N SER A 313 -0.48 -8.39 -8.16
CA SER A 313 -0.07 -9.71 -8.67
C SER A 313 0.18 -10.71 -7.53
N ALA A 314 1.34 -11.39 -7.50
CA ALA A 314 1.73 -12.28 -6.39
C ALA A 314 1.74 -11.59 -5.00
N GLY A 315 2.06 -10.30 -4.90
CA GLY A 315 1.93 -9.52 -3.67
C GLY A 315 0.47 -9.31 -3.25
N GLY A 316 -0.45 -9.24 -4.22
CA GLY A 316 -1.90 -9.22 -4.01
C GLY A 316 -2.40 -10.50 -3.34
N LEU A 317 -1.95 -11.66 -3.82
CA LEU A 317 -2.32 -12.98 -3.26
C LEU A 317 -2.01 -13.07 -1.77
N ILE A 318 -0.80 -12.63 -1.39
CA ILE A 318 -0.33 -12.66 -0.01
C ILE A 318 -0.97 -11.53 0.82
N ALA A 319 -1.24 -10.36 0.25
CA ALA A 319 -2.02 -9.31 0.91
C ALA A 319 -3.45 -9.78 1.25
N ALA A 320 -4.11 -10.49 0.33
CA ALA A 320 -5.44 -11.04 0.54
C ALA A 320 -5.46 -12.14 1.61
N LEU A 321 -4.47 -13.04 1.61
CA LEU A 321 -4.26 -14.04 2.68
C LEU A 321 -4.30 -13.38 4.06
N VAL A 322 -3.62 -12.23 4.18
CA VAL A 322 -3.53 -11.45 5.41
C VAL A 322 -4.79 -10.64 5.72
N CYS A 323 -5.40 -9.98 4.74
CA CYS A 323 -6.58 -9.17 5.01
C CYS A 323 -7.86 -9.97 5.28
N CYS A 324 -7.93 -11.25 4.88
CA CYS A 324 -9.10 -12.09 5.11
C CYS A 324 -9.09 -12.83 6.47
N ARG A 325 -7.90 -13.03 7.09
CA ARG A 325 -7.72 -13.81 8.32
C ARG A 325 -7.44 -12.94 9.55
N LYS A 326 -7.90 -13.35 10.73
CA LYS A 326 -7.57 -12.69 12.01
C LYS A 326 -6.13 -12.96 12.43
N ASP A 327 -5.56 -12.17 13.36
CA ASP A 327 -4.17 -12.37 13.83
C ASP A 327 -3.91 -13.80 14.32
N ASP A 328 -4.79 -14.36 15.15
CA ASP A 328 -4.68 -15.74 15.63
C ASP A 328 -4.68 -16.79 14.49
N GLU A 329 -5.46 -16.52 13.43
CA GLU A 329 -5.53 -17.38 12.23
C GLU A 329 -4.26 -17.24 11.37
N LEU A 330 -3.55 -16.11 11.43
CA LEU A 330 -2.34 -15.87 10.66
C LEU A 330 -1.13 -16.65 11.17
N GLU A 331 -0.96 -16.74 12.49
CA GLU A 331 0.13 -17.52 13.07
C GLU A 331 0.06 -19.00 12.64
N SER A 332 -1.15 -19.54 12.46
CA SER A 332 -1.37 -20.90 11.96
C SER A 332 -1.05 -21.11 10.47
N VAL A 333 -1.08 -20.05 9.65
CA VAL A 333 -0.99 -20.14 8.17
C VAL A 333 0.34 -19.62 7.62
N LEU A 334 1.07 -18.75 8.35
CA LEU A 334 2.40 -18.24 7.97
C LEU A 334 3.52 -19.25 8.27
N VAL A 335 3.31 -20.50 7.86
CA VAL A 335 4.18 -21.67 8.09
C VAL A 335 4.69 -22.26 6.76
N PRO A 336 5.80 -23.04 6.76
CA PRO A 336 6.32 -23.69 5.54
C PRO A 336 5.31 -24.60 4.81
N GLU A 337 4.38 -25.20 5.54
CA GLU A 337 3.33 -26.08 5.00
C GLU A 337 2.36 -25.37 4.05
N LEU A 338 2.29 -24.03 4.09
CA LEU A 338 1.54 -23.21 3.14
C LEU A 338 1.93 -23.50 1.68
N ALA A 339 3.17 -23.95 1.43
CA ALA A 339 3.64 -24.42 0.13
C ALA A 339 2.68 -25.44 -0.52
N ASN A 340 2.08 -26.34 0.28
CA ASN A 340 1.15 -27.36 -0.19
C ASN A 340 -0.17 -26.78 -0.79
N ARG A 341 -0.47 -25.49 -0.56
CA ARG A 341 -1.59 -24.76 -1.19
C ARG A 341 -1.12 -23.78 -2.27
N ILE A 342 0.19 -23.53 -2.41
CA ILE A 342 0.79 -22.69 -3.45
C ILE A 342 1.13 -23.59 -4.65
N THR A 343 0.11 -24.01 -5.39
CA THR A 343 0.27 -24.99 -6.47
C THR A 343 -0.10 -24.45 -7.86
N ALA A 344 0.23 -23.19 -8.13
CA ALA A 344 -0.21 -22.51 -9.35
C ALA A 344 0.42 -23.09 -10.64
N CYS A 345 1.57 -23.76 -10.53
CA CYS A 345 2.42 -24.24 -11.62
C CYS A 345 2.51 -25.78 -11.74
N GLU A 346 1.56 -26.55 -11.16
CA GLU A 346 1.52 -28.02 -11.24
C GLU A 346 1.57 -28.61 -12.67
N ASP A 347 1.05 -27.88 -13.66
CA ASP A 347 0.92 -28.37 -15.04
C ASP A 347 2.28 -28.70 -15.68
N PRO A 348 2.46 -29.92 -16.24
CA PRO A 348 3.69 -30.25 -16.96
C PRO A 348 3.83 -29.40 -18.23
N ILE A 349 5.08 -29.16 -18.65
CA ILE A 349 5.44 -28.27 -19.77
C ILE A 349 4.69 -28.63 -21.07
N SER A 350 4.36 -29.91 -21.30
CA SER A 350 3.58 -30.37 -22.46
C SER A 350 2.12 -29.88 -22.46
N VAL A 351 1.48 -29.83 -21.30
CA VAL A 351 0.13 -29.28 -21.11
C VAL A 351 0.17 -27.77 -21.26
N TRP A 352 1.15 -27.11 -20.61
CA TRP A 352 1.37 -25.67 -20.76
C TRP A 352 1.58 -25.27 -22.23
N ALA A 353 2.52 -25.88 -22.96
CA ALA A 353 2.83 -25.53 -24.34
C ALA A 353 1.59 -25.69 -25.26
N ARG A 354 0.81 -26.76 -25.07
CA ARG A 354 -0.45 -26.98 -25.80
C ARG A 354 -1.51 -25.92 -25.45
N ARG A 355 -1.61 -25.50 -24.19
CA ARG A 355 -2.54 -24.44 -23.75
C ARG A 355 -2.11 -23.07 -24.29
N ALA A 356 -0.83 -22.74 -24.19
CA ALA A 356 -0.27 -21.49 -24.68
C ALA A 356 -0.45 -21.32 -26.19
N TRP A 357 -0.29 -22.39 -26.98
CA TRP A 357 -0.60 -22.37 -28.42
C TRP A 357 -2.08 -22.11 -28.69
N LYS A 358 -2.99 -22.75 -27.94
CA LYS A 358 -4.45 -22.65 -28.18
C LYS A 358 -5.08 -21.36 -27.67
N THR A 359 -4.62 -20.83 -26.54
CA THR A 359 -5.30 -19.76 -25.79
C THR A 359 -4.45 -18.51 -25.59
N GLY A 360 -3.16 -18.55 -25.93
CA GLY A 360 -2.21 -17.47 -25.64
C GLY A 360 -1.79 -17.34 -24.17
N ALA A 361 -2.30 -18.20 -23.27
CA ALA A 361 -2.04 -18.14 -21.83
C ALA A 361 -1.38 -19.41 -21.29
N ARG A 362 -0.59 -19.24 -20.22
CA ARG A 362 0.04 -20.34 -19.48
C ARG A 362 -0.94 -21.04 -18.54
N PHE A 363 -1.69 -20.29 -17.75
CA PHE A 363 -2.62 -20.81 -16.75
C PHE A 363 -4.05 -20.79 -17.24
N ASP A 364 -4.88 -21.68 -16.70
CA ASP A 364 -6.34 -21.62 -16.86
C ASP A 364 -6.94 -20.72 -15.77
N SER A 365 -7.77 -19.76 -16.20
CA SER A 365 -8.46 -18.82 -15.31
C SER A 365 -9.41 -19.51 -14.34
N VAL A 366 -10.07 -20.60 -14.73
CA VAL A 366 -11.07 -21.28 -13.86
C VAL A 366 -10.37 -22.08 -12.76
N LEU A 367 -9.36 -22.88 -13.12
CA LEU A 367 -8.53 -23.62 -12.17
C LEU A 367 -7.79 -22.67 -11.22
N TRP A 368 -7.30 -21.53 -11.72
CA TRP A 368 -6.63 -20.56 -10.86
C TRP A 368 -7.61 -19.80 -9.94
N ALA A 369 -8.85 -19.55 -10.38
CA ALA A 369 -9.92 -19.03 -9.51
C ALA A 369 -10.19 -19.96 -8.32
N ARG A 370 -10.34 -21.27 -8.58
CA ARG A 370 -10.51 -22.30 -7.55
C ARG A 370 -9.39 -22.24 -6.51
N LYS A 371 -8.12 -22.21 -6.94
CA LYS A 371 -6.96 -22.13 -6.05
C LYS A 371 -6.90 -20.81 -5.27
N ALA A 372 -7.29 -19.68 -5.88
CA ALA A 372 -7.34 -18.38 -5.21
C ALA A 372 -8.39 -18.29 -4.09
N THR A 373 -9.44 -19.12 -4.09
CA THR A 373 -10.45 -19.15 -3.01
C THR A 373 -9.85 -19.47 -1.63
N PHE A 374 -8.82 -20.32 -1.56
CA PHE A 374 -8.15 -20.61 -0.28
C PHE A 374 -7.55 -19.36 0.36
N PHE A 375 -6.88 -18.52 -0.44
CA PHE A 375 -6.25 -17.29 0.05
C PHE A 375 -7.30 -16.29 0.55
N THR A 376 -8.50 -16.32 -0.01
CA THR A 376 -9.59 -15.36 0.23
C THR A 376 -10.71 -15.87 1.15
N LEU A 377 -10.54 -17.06 1.77
CA LEU A 377 -11.58 -17.74 2.57
C LEU A 377 -12.90 -17.90 1.81
N GLY A 378 -12.80 -18.33 0.55
CA GLY A 378 -13.93 -18.48 -0.36
C GLY A 378 -14.22 -17.20 -1.11
N SER A 379 -15.49 -16.87 -1.29
CA SER A 379 -15.91 -15.68 -2.05
C SER A 379 -16.22 -14.49 -1.14
N LEU A 380 -15.26 -14.10 -0.30
CA LEU A 380 -15.33 -12.86 0.45
C LEU A 380 -15.24 -11.64 -0.47
N THR A 381 -16.00 -10.60 -0.15
CA THR A 381 -15.86 -9.27 -0.76
C THR A 381 -14.89 -8.38 0.02
N PHE A 382 -14.45 -7.25 -0.57
CA PHE A 382 -13.62 -6.28 0.14
C PHE A 382 -14.31 -5.71 1.40
N ALA A 383 -15.63 -5.50 1.36
CA ALA A 383 -16.39 -5.04 2.52
C ALA A 383 -16.49 -6.13 3.61
N GLU A 384 -16.72 -7.40 3.23
CA GLU A 384 -16.79 -8.52 4.17
C GLU A 384 -15.43 -8.77 4.85
N ALA A 385 -14.32 -8.74 4.09
CA ALA A 385 -12.97 -8.87 4.64
C ALA A 385 -12.61 -7.71 5.59
N TYR A 386 -12.96 -6.47 5.22
CA TYR A 386 -12.76 -5.31 6.10
C TYR A 386 -13.59 -5.41 7.39
N ALA A 387 -14.84 -5.86 7.31
CA ALA A 387 -15.68 -6.08 8.50
C ALA A 387 -15.13 -7.20 9.40
N ARG A 388 -14.50 -8.23 8.83
CA ARG A 388 -13.92 -9.37 9.57
C ARG A 388 -12.62 -9.05 10.30
N THR A 389 -11.72 -8.25 9.69
CA THR A 389 -10.35 -8.03 10.22
C THR A 389 -10.02 -6.57 10.54
N GLY A 390 -10.77 -5.60 10.01
CA GLY A 390 -10.47 -4.17 10.13
C GLY A 390 -9.25 -3.69 9.34
N ARG A 391 -8.64 -4.59 8.54
CA ARG A 391 -7.51 -4.31 7.65
C ARG A 391 -8.04 -3.93 6.26
N ILE A 392 -7.47 -2.88 5.70
CA ILE A 392 -7.88 -2.29 4.44
C ILE A 392 -7.05 -2.94 3.33
N LEU A 393 -7.64 -3.93 2.65
CA LEU A 393 -7.06 -4.55 1.46
C LEU A 393 -7.20 -3.61 0.25
N ASN A 394 -6.11 -3.43 -0.48
CA ASN A 394 -6.06 -2.73 -1.75
C ASN A 394 -5.43 -3.64 -2.82
N ILE A 395 -6.09 -3.79 -3.96
CA ILE A 395 -5.58 -4.55 -5.11
C ILE A 395 -5.59 -3.66 -6.36
N SER A 396 -4.48 -3.60 -7.08
CA SER A 396 -4.36 -2.79 -8.31
C SER A 396 -4.72 -3.61 -9.56
N VAL A 397 -5.52 -3.03 -10.46
CA VAL A 397 -5.92 -3.62 -11.75
C VAL A 397 -5.96 -2.57 -12.86
N ILE A 398 -5.82 -2.98 -14.11
CA ILE A 398 -5.95 -2.12 -15.29
C ILE A 398 -7.04 -2.69 -16.21
N PRO A 399 -8.01 -1.89 -16.70
CA PRO A 399 -8.94 -2.36 -17.73
C PRO A 399 -8.19 -2.79 -19.01
N ALA A 400 -8.73 -3.73 -19.78
CA ALA A 400 -8.06 -4.25 -20.96
C ALA A 400 -7.83 -3.19 -22.05
N ASP A 401 -8.62 -2.12 -22.05
CA ASP A 401 -8.46 -0.90 -22.85
C ASP A 401 -7.16 -0.15 -22.53
N GLN A 402 -6.45 0.26 -23.57
CA GLN A 402 -5.13 0.90 -23.46
C GLN A 402 -5.20 2.29 -22.82
N ASN A 403 -6.29 3.04 -23.01
CA ASN A 403 -6.39 4.42 -22.55
C ASN A 403 -6.93 4.56 -21.11
N SER A 404 -7.68 3.57 -20.63
CA SER A 404 -8.27 3.58 -19.28
C SER A 404 -7.20 3.50 -18.17
N PRO A 405 -7.28 4.33 -17.11
CA PRO A 405 -6.28 4.36 -16.04
C PRO A 405 -6.35 3.13 -15.11
N THR A 406 -5.29 2.93 -14.31
CA THR A 406 -5.24 1.97 -13.20
C THR A 406 -6.38 2.23 -12.20
N ARG A 407 -7.10 1.18 -11.80
CA ARG A 407 -8.09 1.22 -10.72
C ARG A 407 -7.52 0.54 -9.47
N LEU A 408 -7.77 1.13 -8.30
CA LEU A 408 -7.44 0.55 -7.01
C LEU A 408 -8.73 0.02 -6.36
N LEU A 409 -8.81 -1.29 -6.18
CA LEU A 409 -9.96 -2.00 -5.63
C LEU A 409 -9.79 -2.14 -4.13
N ASN A 410 -10.76 -1.63 -3.36
CA ASN A 410 -10.81 -1.70 -1.90
C ASN A 410 -12.26 -1.57 -1.40
N TYR A 411 -12.47 -1.59 -0.09
CA TYR A 411 -13.82 -1.53 0.52
C TYR A 411 -14.59 -0.21 0.26
N ILE A 412 -13.92 0.86 -0.19
CA ILE A 412 -14.55 2.14 -0.56
C ILE A 412 -14.91 2.16 -2.05
N THR A 413 -13.99 1.74 -2.91
CA THR A 413 -14.13 1.82 -4.37
C THR A 413 -14.87 0.64 -4.99
N ALA A 414 -14.84 -0.52 -4.33
CA ALA A 414 -15.33 -1.80 -4.82
C ALA A 414 -15.82 -2.71 -3.67
N PRO A 415 -16.73 -2.25 -2.78
CA PRO A 415 -17.13 -2.97 -1.56
C PRO A 415 -17.60 -4.40 -1.82
N ASP A 416 -18.44 -4.58 -2.85
CA ASP A 416 -19.10 -5.84 -3.18
C ASP A 416 -18.29 -6.71 -4.16
N CYS A 417 -17.11 -6.24 -4.60
CA CYS A 417 -16.24 -6.97 -5.51
C CYS A 417 -15.58 -8.15 -4.79
N VAL A 418 -15.58 -9.31 -5.44
CA VAL A 418 -15.14 -10.59 -4.88
C VAL A 418 -13.63 -10.71 -5.01
N ILE A 419 -12.93 -10.88 -3.89
CA ILE A 419 -11.49 -10.65 -3.81
C ILE A 419 -10.70 -11.58 -4.73
N TRP A 420 -11.06 -12.86 -4.86
CA TRP A 420 -10.33 -13.77 -5.75
C TRP A 420 -10.44 -13.36 -7.23
N SER A 421 -11.54 -12.74 -7.68
CA SER A 421 -11.66 -12.23 -9.04
C SER A 421 -10.73 -11.02 -9.27
N ALA A 422 -10.60 -10.17 -8.25
CA ALA A 422 -9.63 -9.07 -8.23
C ALA A 422 -8.18 -9.55 -8.23
N LEU A 423 -7.86 -10.62 -7.49
CA LEU A 423 -6.54 -11.28 -7.54
C LEU A 423 -6.22 -11.82 -8.94
N LEU A 424 -7.21 -12.47 -9.56
CA LEU A 424 -7.07 -13.01 -10.91
C LEU A 424 -6.78 -11.90 -11.93
N ALA A 425 -7.52 -10.79 -11.86
CA ALA A 425 -7.26 -9.60 -12.67
C ALA A 425 -5.89 -8.99 -12.38
N SER A 426 -5.50 -8.93 -11.11
CA SER A 426 -4.22 -8.34 -10.67
C SER A 426 -2.99 -9.16 -11.06
N ALA A 427 -3.13 -10.41 -11.51
CA ALA A 427 -2.03 -11.19 -12.12
C ALA A 427 -2.30 -11.60 -13.58
N ALA A 428 -3.28 -10.99 -14.25
CA ALA A 428 -3.54 -11.17 -15.67
C ALA A 428 -2.49 -10.46 -16.54
N VAL A 429 -1.26 -11.00 -16.50
CA VAL A 429 -0.11 -10.60 -17.33
C VAL A 429 -0.21 -11.27 -18.70
N PRO A 430 -0.11 -10.53 -19.81
CA PRO A 430 -0.13 -11.10 -21.16
C PRO A 430 0.86 -12.26 -21.32
N GLY A 431 0.40 -13.39 -21.88
CA GLY A 431 1.18 -14.62 -22.03
C GLY A 431 1.16 -15.56 -20.81
N ILE A 432 0.87 -15.03 -19.61
CA ILE A 432 0.75 -15.84 -18.38
C ILE A 432 -0.72 -16.21 -18.15
N LEU A 433 -1.60 -15.22 -18.12
CA LEU A 433 -3.03 -15.39 -17.92
C LEU A 433 -3.79 -14.38 -18.78
N ASN A 434 -4.87 -14.83 -19.43
CA ASN A 434 -5.69 -13.95 -20.26
C ASN A 434 -6.46 -12.92 -19.40
N PRO A 435 -6.85 -11.75 -19.98
CA PRO A 435 -7.66 -10.77 -19.26
C PRO A 435 -8.96 -11.40 -18.73
N VAL A 436 -9.30 -11.10 -17.48
CA VAL A 436 -10.46 -11.71 -16.78
C VAL A 436 -11.50 -10.67 -16.39
N VAL A 437 -12.76 -11.11 -16.23
CA VAL A 437 -13.85 -10.27 -15.75
C VAL A 437 -13.82 -10.21 -14.21
N LEU A 438 -14.12 -9.06 -13.62
CA LEU A 438 -14.28 -8.92 -12.18
C LEU A 438 -15.70 -9.31 -11.77
N MET A 439 -15.85 -9.92 -10.60
CA MET A 439 -17.12 -10.44 -10.14
C MET A 439 -17.62 -9.67 -8.91
N GLN A 440 -18.92 -9.39 -8.84
CA GLN A 440 -19.60 -8.72 -7.76
C GLN A 440 -20.58 -9.66 -7.06
N LYS A 441 -20.64 -9.61 -5.73
CA LYS A 441 -21.59 -10.38 -4.92
C LYS A 441 -22.83 -9.53 -4.65
N LEU A 442 -24.01 -10.06 -4.95
CA LEU A 442 -25.29 -9.44 -4.60
C LEU A 442 -25.64 -9.70 -3.12
N LYS A 443 -26.62 -8.95 -2.61
CA LYS A 443 -27.13 -9.10 -1.24
C LYS A 443 -27.70 -10.51 -0.97
N ASP A 444 -28.19 -11.16 -2.02
CA ASP A 444 -28.74 -12.53 -1.99
C ASP A 444 -27.63 -13.60 -1.97
N GLY A 445 -26.36 -13.20 -1.95
CA GLY A 445 -25.18 -14.07 -1.92
C GLY A 445 -24.71 -14.57 -3.29
N THR A 446 -25.55 -14.49 -4.32
CA THR A 446 -25.22 -14.82 -5.71
C THR A 446 -24.15 -13.89 -6.29
N ILE A 447 -23.32 -14.42 -7.18
CA ILE A 447 -22.24 -13.66 -7.83
C ILE A 447 -22.58 -13.39 -9.30
N ILE A 448 -22.43 -12.15 -9.73
CA ILE A 448 -22.62 -11.67 -11.10
C ILE A 448 -21.34 -11.00 -11.64
N PRO A 449 -21.18 -10.83 -12.96
CA PRO A 449 -20.16 -9.94 -13.52
C PRO A 449 -20.33 -8.52 -12.97
N TRP A 450 -19.23 -7.86 -12.62
CA TRP A 450 -19.29 -6.47 -12.13
C TRP A 450 -19.76 -5.54 -13.26
N GLU A 451 -20.78 -4.74 -12.94
CA GLU A 451 -21.34 -3.68 -13.77
C GLU A 451 -20.22 -2.82 -14.42
N PHE A 452 -20.38 -2.51 -15.72
CA PHE A 452 -19.32 -2.08 -16.66
C PHE A 452 -18.35 -3.20 -17.12
N SER A 453 -18.91 -4.24 -17.74
CA SER A 453 -18.19 -5.35 -18.38
C SER A 453 -17.03 -4.87 -19.28
N SER A 454 -15.84 -5.00 -18.74
CA SER A 454 -14.57 -4.91 -19.44
C SER A 454 -13.64 -5.93 -18.78
N LYS A 455 -12.86 -6.67 -19.57
CA LYS A 455 -11.85 -7.57 -19.00
C LYS A 455 -10.73 -6.72 -18.37
N PHE A 456 -10.06 -7.24 -17.35
CA PHE A 456 -8.99 -6.57 -16.61
C PHE A 456 -7.66 -7.33 -16.71
N LYS A 457 -6.57 -6.59 -16.53
CA LYS A 457 -5.15 -6.97 -16.65
C LYS A 457 -4.37 -6.58 -15.37
N ASP A 458 -3.20 -7.16 -15.19
CA ASP A 458 -2.29 -6.92 -14.06
C ASP A 458 -1.95 -5.42 -13.90
N GLY A 459 -2.15 -4.87 -12.69
CA GLY A 459 -1.90 -3.46 -12.38
C GLY A 459 -0.42 -3.04 -12.46
N SER A 460 0.50 -3.98 -12.23
CA SER A 460 1.95 -3.77 -12.30
C SER A 460 2.46 -3.43 -13.69
N LEU A 461 1.64 -3.59 -14.74
CA LEU A 461 1.98 -3.13 -16.09
C LEU A 461 2.10 -1.60 -16.19
N ARG A 462 1.49 -0.82 -15.28
CA ARG A 462 1.66 0.65 -15.23
C ARG A 462 2.04 1.19 -13.86
N VAL A 463 1.45 0.65 -12.78
CA VAL A 463 1.68 1.11 -11.41
C VAL A 463 1.63 -0.09 -10.45
N ASP A 464 2.78 -0.69 -10.19
CA ASP A 464 2.91 -1.79 -9.21
C ASP A 464 2.53 -1.34 -7.78
N ILE A 465 2.96 -0.13 -7.39
CA ILE A 465 2.69 0.41 -6.04
C ILE A 465 1.96 1.77 -6.15
N PRO A 466 0.64 1.82 -5.88
CA PRO A 466 -0.20 3.01 -6.10
C PRO A 466 -0.14 4.02 -4.95
N ILE A 467 1.06 4.53 -4.63
CA ILE A 467 1.31 5.44 -3.49
C ILE A 467 0.39 6.67 -3.52
N GLN A 468 0.18 7.27 -4.70
CA GLN A 468 -0.70 8.44 -4.86
C GLN A 468 -2.15 8.12 -4.52
N SER A 469 -2.68 6.98 -5.00
CA SER A 469 -4.05 6.55 -4.68
C SER A 469 -4.21 6.21 -3.20
N LEU A 470 -3.21 5.58 -2.58
CA LEU A 470 -3.20 5.30 -1.14
C LEU A 470 -3.20 6.58 -0.30
N ASN A 471 -2.45 7.61 -0.72
CA ASN A 471 -2.48 8.92 -0.08
C ASN A 471 -3.86 9.58 -0.22
N LEU A 472 -4.47 9.57 -1.41
CA LEU A 472 -5.78 10.16 -1.67
C LEU A 472 -6.93 9.48 -0.91
N PHE A 473 -6.97 8.14 -0.86
CA PHE A 473 -8.08 7.42 -0.21
C PHE A 473 -7.93 7.28 1.30
N PHE A 474 -6.71 7.14 1.82
CA PHE A 474 -6.47 6.76 3.22
C PHE A 474 -5.50 7.68 3.97
N ASN A 475 -5.00 8.76 3.36
CA ASN A 475 -3.97 9.63 3.92
C ASN A 475 -2.69 8.88 4.33
N VAL A 476 -2.27 7.91 3.50
CA VAL A 476 -0.99 7.22 3.67
C VAL A 476 0.15 8.19 3.42
N THR A 477 0.98 8.42 4.43
CA THR A 477 2.18 9.26 4.38
C THR A 477 3.47 8.44 4.50
N PHE A 478 3.39 7.25 5.10
CA PHE A 478 4.54 6.37 5.35
C PHE A 478 4.37 4.99 4.69
N PRO A 479 4.62 4.88 3.36
CA PRO A 479 4.56 3.61 2.65
C PRO A 479 5.79 2.75 2.94
N VAL A 480 5.57 1.57 3.52
CA VAL A 480 6.57 0.51 3.69
C VAL A 480 6.44 -0.46 2.53
N VAL A 481 7.43 -0.48 1.65
CA VAL A 481 7.41 -1.29 0.42
C VAL A 481 8.22 -2.57 0.61
N SER A 482 7.60 -3.73 0.40
CA SER A 482 8.30 -4.98 0.14
C SER A 482 8.44 -5.15 -1.37
N GLN A 483 9.67 -5.00 -1.89
CA GLN A 483 9.97 -5.00 -3.32
C GLN A 483 10.58 -6.34 -3.74
N VAL A 484 9.87 -7.06 -4.60
CA VAL A 484 10.29 -8.40 -5.08
C VAL A 484 10.32 -8.53 -6.61
N ASN A 485 9.95 -7.49 -7.37
CA ASN A 485 10.12 -7.49 -8.83
C ASN A 485 11.57 -7.85 -9.24
N PRO A 486 11.78 -8.91 -10.04
CA PRO A 486 13.10 -9.34 -10.46
C PRO A 486 13.87 -8.22 -11.18
N HIS A 487 13.23 -7.55 -12.15
CA HIS A 487 13.87 -6.50 -12.94
C HIS A 487 14.39 -5.31 -12.10
N VAL A 488 13.78 -5.04 -10.93
CA VAL A 488 14.20 -3.98 -10.00
C VAL A 488 15.36 -4.43 -9.10
N HIS A 489 15.39 -5.73 -8.77
CA HIS A 489 16.35 -6.31 -7.82
C HIS A 489 17.81 -6.03 -8.19
N LEU A 490 18.10 -6.10 -9.50
CA LEU A 490 19.43 -5.82 -10.07
C LEU A 490 19.89 -4.38 -9.83
N PHE A 491 18.98 -3.41 -9.92
CA PHE A 491 19.27 -1.97 -9.81
C PHE A 491 19.21 -1.42 -8.38
N PHE A 492 18.92 -2.26 -7.38
CA PHE A 492 18.87 -1.79 -6.00
C PHE A 492 20.27 -1.71 -5.38
N PHE A 493 20.76 -0.49 -5.17
CA PHE A 493 22.00 -0.19 -4.44
C PHE A 493 21.71 0.84 -3.35
N ALA A 494 22.21 0.57 -2.16
CA ALA A 494 22.14 1.47 -1.01
C ALA A 494 23.55 2.04 -0.78
N PRO A 495 23.92 3.17 -1.43
CA PRO A 495 25.31 3.64 -1.53
C PRO A 495 25.90 4.14 -0.20
N ARG A 496 25.07 4.55 0.76
CA ARG A 496 25.48 4.86 2.14
C ARG A 496 24.63 4.07 3.13
N GLY A 497 24.58 2.75 2.94
CA GLY A 497 23.79 1.86 3.79
C GLY A 497 22.29 2.10 3.69
N SER A 498 21.56 1.42 4.57
CA SER A 498 20.09 1.50 4.69
C SER A 498 19.69 1.20 6.13
N ALA A 499 18.47 1.58 6.56
CA ALA A 499 18.00 1.36 7.94
C ALA A 499 18.38 -0.03 8.53
N GLY A 500 19.02 -0.05 9.70
CA GLY A 500 19.52 -1.23 10.42
C GLY A 500 20.65 -2.01 9.73
N LYS A 501 21.27 -1.45 8.68
CA LYS A 501 22.34 -2.08 7.91
C LYS A 501 23.40 -1.06 7.47
N PRO A 502 24.35 -0.72 8.37
CA PRO A 502 25.43 0.20 8.08
C PRO A 502 26.44 -0.35 7.08
N VAL A 503 27.18 0.57 6.45
CA VAL A 503 28.22 0.24 5.48
C VAL A 503 29.35 -0.52 6.17
N ALA A 504 29.90 -1.52 5.47
CA ALA A 504 30.88 -2.42 6.08
C ALA A 504 32.22 -1.74 6.44
N HIS A 505 32.50 -0.57 5.87
CA HIS A 505 33.72 0.22 6.04
C HIS A 505 33.44 1.52 6.82
N SER A 506 34.49 2.16 7.35
CA SER A 506 34.43 3.50 7.99
C SER A 506 33.39 3.66 9.12
N LYS A 507 33.16 2.63 9.94
CA LYS A 507 32.17 2.62 11.03
C LYS A 507 30.78 3.17 10.60
N GLY A 508 30.22 2.63 9.51
CA GLY A 508 28.90 3.04 8.98
C GLY A 508 28.93 4.24 8.03
N LYS A 509 29.70 5.28 8.37
CA LYS A 509 29.70 6.63 7.78
C LYS A 509 30.25 6.75 6.34
N GLY A 510 30.47 5.62 5.65
CA GLY A 510 31.17 5.54 4.37
C GLY A 510 30.27 5.37 3.14
N TRP A 511 30.86 5.55 1.95
CA TRP A 511 30.27 5.09 0.69
C TRP A 511 30.56 3.61 0.45
N ARG A 512 29.58 2.86 -0.05
CA ARG A 512 29.64 1.41 -0.28
C ARG A 512 30.65 1.09 -1.38
N GLY A 513 31.78 0.47 -1.00
CA GLY A 513 32.90 0.21 -1.91
C GLY A 513 33.85 1.40 -2.14
N ASN A 514 33.67 2.52 -1.44
CA ASN A 514 34.25 3.86 -1.62
C ASN A 514 33.45 4.75 -2.60
N PHE A 515 33.71 6.06 -2.52
CA PHE A 515 33.00 7.10 -3.27
C PHE A 515 33.01 6.85 -4.78
N LEU A 516 34.17 6.60 -5.40
CA LEU A 516 34.27 6.43 -6.86
C LEU A 516 33.39 5.29 -7.38
N LEU A 517 33.45 4.10 -6.77
CA LEU A 517 32.63 2.96 -7.21
C LEU A 517 31.12 3.20 -6.99
N SER A 518 30.75 3.87 -5.90
CA SER A 518 29.35 4.29 -5.67
C SER A 518 28.89 5.36 -6.67
N ALA A 519 29.74 6.32 -7.03
CA ALA A 519 29.41 7.40 -7.94
C ALA A 519 29.24 6.88 -9.38
N VAL A 520 30.11 5.98 -9.84
CA VAL A 520 29.96 5.35 -11.16
C VAL A 520 28.75 4.41 -11.20
N GLU A 521 28.45 3.68 -10.12
CA GLU A 521 27.20 2.89 -10.01
C GLU A 521 25.96 3.76 -10.15
N GLN A 522 25.90 4.90 -9.44
CA GLN A 522 24.80 5.84 -9.53
C GLN A 522 24.69 6.47 -10.91
N TRP A 523 25.81 6.89 -11.50
CA TRP A 523 25.85 7.47 -12.84
C TRP A 523 25.32 6.49 -13.89
N LEU A 524 25.80 5.25 -13.92
CA LEU A 524 25.32 4.22 -14.85
C LEU A 524 23.84 3.91 -14.64
N LYS A 525 23.36 3.86 -13.39
CA LYS A 525 21.94 3.70 -13.10
C LYS A 525 21.10 4.86 -13.66
N HIS A 526 21.60 6.09 -13.57
CA HIS A 526 20.93 7.26 -14.15
C HIS A 526 20.95 7.26 -15.69
N GLU A 527 22.07 6.87 -16.32
CA GLU A 527 22.19 6.73 -17.77
C GLU A 527 21.24 5.65 -18.33
N LEU A 528 21.21 4.46 -17.72
CA LEU A 528 20.26 3.40 -18.06
C LEU A 528 18.81 3.89 -17.93
N THR A 529 18.48 4.59 -16.84
CA THR A 529 17.14 5.17 -16.63
C THR A 529 16.79 6.22 -17.69
N LYS A 530 17.76 7.04 -18.12
CA LYS A 530 17.61 8.01 -19.22
C LYS A 530 17.34 7.28 -20.54
N ASN A 531 18.11 6.26 -20.85
CA ASN A 531 17.98 5.48 -22.10
C ASN A 531 16.61 4.78 -22.18
N PHE A 532 16.10 4.21 -21.08
CA PHE A 532 14.72 3.68 -21.04
C PHE A 532 13.64 4.77 -21.20
N LYS A 533 13.83 5.99 -20.66
CA LYS A 533 12.91 7.12 -20.90
C LYS A 533 12.87 7.52 -22.37
N VAL A 534 14.03 7.64 -23.02
CA VAL A 534 14.13 7.96 -24.46
C VAL A 534 13.40 6.90 -25.30
N ILE A 535 13.56 5.61 -24.98
CA ILE A 535 12.83 4.52 -25.66
C ILE A 535 11.31 4.67 -25.52
N ARG A 536 10.80 5.00 -24.33
CA ARG A 536 9.36 5.22 -24.09
C ARG A 536 8.85 6.46 -24.80
N ASP A 537 9.52 7.59 -24.61
CA ASP A 537 9.04 8.92 -25.02
C ASP A 537 9.09 9.08 -26.56
N LEU A 538 9.92 8.30 -27.24
CA LEU A 538 9.94 8.16 -28.70
C LEU A 538 9.09 7.00 -29.25
N GLU A 539 8.28 6.33 -28.40
CA GLU A 539 7.44 5.17 -28.74
C GLU A 539 8.20 4.05 -29.51
N LEU A 540 9.51 3.84 -29.24
CA LEU A 540 10.36 2.99 -30.08
C LEU A 540 10.09 1.49 -29.89
N LEU A 541 9.75 1.06 -28.67
CA LEU A 541 9.45 -0.35 -28.39
C LEU A 541 8.15 -0.79 -29.10
N PRO A 542 8.10 -1.97 -29.74
CA PRO A 542 6.86 -2.53 -30.25
C PRO A 542 5.93 -2.97 -29.11
N THR A 543 4.62 -2.94 -29.37
CA THR A 543 3.56 -3.41 -28.47
C THR A 543 3.55 -4.94 -28.37
N VAL A 544 4.50 -5.50 -27.61
CA VAL A 544 4.59 -6.95 -27.37
C VAL A 544 3.32 -7.42 -26.65
N LEU A 545 2.60 -8.37 -27.25
CA LEU A 545 1.29 -8.85 -26.79
C LEU A 545 0.26 -7.71 -26.58
N GLY A 546 0.35 -6.64 -27.38
CA GLY A 546 -0.59 -5.52 -27.35
C GLY A 546 -0.49 -4.65 -26.09
N GLN A 547 0.68 -4.59 -25.42
CA GLN A 547 0.92 -3.74 -24.24
C GLN A 547 2.29 -3.03 -24.30
N ASP A 548 2.38 -1.89 -23.62
CA ASP A 548 3.56 -1.00 -23.59
C ASP A 548 4.47 -1.28 -22.38
N TRP A 549 5.35 -2.28 -22.52
CA TRP A 549 6.29 -2.71 -21.49
C TRP A 549 7.35 -1.66 -21.11
N SER A 550 7.51 -0.61 -21.92
CA SER A 550 8.42 0.51 -21.68
C SER A 550 8.15 1.23 -20.35
N SER A 551 6.89 1.24 -19.91
CA SER A 551 6.48 1.90 -18.66
C SER A 551 6.90 1.12 -17.41
N VAL A 552 7.03 -0.21 -17.48
CA VAL A 552 7.36 -1.10 -16.34
C VAL A 552 8.73 -0.76 -15.75
N PHE A 553 9.75 -0.59 -16.59
CA PHE A 553 11.12 -0.25 -16.16
C PHE A 553 11.26 1.16 -15.56
N LEU A 554 10.24 2.01 -15.68
CA LEU A 554 10.28 3.43 -15.30
C LEU A 554 9.41 3.75 -14.07
N GLN A 555 8.79 2.76 -13.46
CA GLN A 555 7.97 2.95 -12.25
C GLN A 555 8.83 3.29 -11.03
N ARG A 556 8.21 3.90 -10.02
CA ARG A 556 8.82 4.08 -8.70
C ARG A 556 8.53 2.83 -7.86
N PHE A 557 9.60 2.25 -7.33
CA PHE A 557 9.58 0.98 -6.59
C PHE A 557 10.08 1.14 -5.15
N ASP A 558 10.23 2.38 -4.71
CA ASP A 558 10.75 2.80 -3.41
C ASP A 558 9.66 3.47 -2.58
N GLY A 559 9.63 3.10 -1.29
CA GLY A 559 8.82 3.74 -0.24
C GLY A 559 9.68 4.42 0.82
N ALA A 560 9.04 5.00 1.83
CA ALA A 560 9.72 5.60 2.99
C ALA A 560 10.66 4.58 3.68
N VAL A 561 10.19 3.33 3.74
CA VAL A 561 11.03 2.16 4.03
C VAL A 561 10.86 1.18 2.89
N THR A 562 11.98 0.71 2.32
CA THR A 562 11.97 -0.37 1.32
C THR A 562 12.66 -1.61 1.90
N ILE A 563 12.04 -2.77 1.71
CA ILE A 563 12.48 -4.10 2.13
C ILE A 563 12.70 -4.92 0.85
N TRP A 564 13.86 -5.55 0.70
CA TRP A 564 14.20 -6.38 -0.46
C TRP A 564 14.82 -7.70 0.00
N PRO A 565 14.35 -8.86 -0.51
CA PRO A 565 14.89 -10.17 -0.14
C PRO A 565 16.28 -10.39 -0.75
N ARG A 566 17.01 -11.37 -0.23
CA ARG A 566 18.26 -11.85 -0.83
C ARG A 566 17.96 -13.08 -1.69
N THR A 567 17.78 -12.85 -2.99
CA THR A 567 17.60 -13.90 -4.00
C THR A 567 18.94 -14.61 -4.30
N ARG A 568 18.88 -15.90 -4.61
CA ARG A 568 19.99 -16.68 -5.19
C ARG A 568 19.86 -16.67 -6.71
N LEU A 569 20.94 -17.00 -7.44
CA LEU A 569 20.89 -17.15 -8.91
C LEU A 569 19.87 -18.23 -9.34
N TRP A 570 19.74 -19.31 -8.57
CA TRP A 570 18.80 -20.40 -8.87
C TRP A 570 17.33 -19.98 -8.81
N ASP A 571 17.00 -19.02 -7.95
CA ASP A 571 15.64 -18.48 -7.79
C ASP A 571 15.15 -17.88 -9.13
N TRP A 572 16.03 -17.27 -9.93
CA TRP A 572 15.70 -16.69 -11.23
C TRP A 572 15.30 -17.75 -12.27
N PHE A 573 15.89 -18.95 -12.21
CA PHE A 573 15.45 -20.07 -13.03
C PHE A 573 14.14 -20.70 -12.52
N ARG A 574 13.87 -20.56 -11.21
CA ARG A 574 12.65 -21.01 -10.51
C ARG A 574 11.57 -19.91 -10.38
N ILE A 575 11.61 -18.89 -11.23
CA ILE A 575 10.67 -17.74 -11.17
C ILE A 575 9.21 -18.11 -11.50
N LEU A 576 9.02 -19.16 -12.32
CA LEU A 576 7.71 -19.71 -12.73
C LEU A 576 7.56 -21.18 -12.31
N THR A 577 8.01 -21.52 -11.10
CA THR A 577 7.82 -22.82 -10.45
C THR A 577 7.29 -22.61 -9.03
N ASP A 578 6.46 -23.52 -8.56
CA ASP A 578 5.95 -23.50 -7.19
C ASP A 578 7.07 -23.85 -6.17
N PRO A 579 6.97 -23.36 -4.92
CA PRO A 579 7.96 -23.65 -3.89
C PRO A 579 7.63 -24.96 -3.15
N ASP A 580 8.64 -25.80 -2.92
CA ASP A 580 8.55 -26.89 -1.95
C ASP A 580 8.45 -26.33 -0.52
N PRO A 581 7.91 -27.05 0.49
CA PRO A 581 7.87 -26.58 1.89
C PRO A 581 9.24 -26.12 2.43
N LEU A 582 10.32 -26.85 2.13
CA LEU A 582 11.70 -26.48 2.51
C LEU A 582 12.19 -25.19 1.82
N GLU A 583 11.75 -24.95 0.59
CA GLU A 583 12.10 -23.73 -0.15
C GLU A 583 11.27 -22.54 0.34
N LEU A 584 9.99 -22.76 0.70
CA LEU A 584 9.18 -21.74 1.34
C LEU A 584 9.70 -21.39 2.74
N GLU A 585 10.12 -22.36 3.55
CA GLU A 585 10.80 -22.12 4.84
C GLU A 585 11.99 -21.17 4.66
N ARG A 586 12.87 -21.47 3.69
CA ARG A 586 13.99 -20.60 3.34
C ARG A 586 13.54 -19.20 2.93
N MET A 587 12.49 -19.07 2.12
CA MET A 587 11.98 -17.77 1.68
C MET A 587 11.39 -16.97 2.84
N ILE A 588 10.69 -17.64 3.77
CA ILE A 588 10.21 -17.07 5.03
C ILE A 588 11.39 -16.56 5.86
N GLU A 589 12.41 -17.39 6.13
CA GLU A 589 13.60 -16.99 6.89
C GLU A 589 14.30 -15.78 6.29
N VAL A 590 14.53 -15.79 4.97
CA VAL A 590 15.19 -14.68 4.27
C VAL A 590 14.34 -13.42 4.31
N GLY A 591 13.02 -13.53 4.15
CA GLY A 591 12.07 -12.42 4.26
C GLY A 591 12.09 -11.78 5.65
N SER A 592 12.06 -12.60 6.71
CA SER A 592 12.15 -12.11 8.09
C SER A 592 13.49 -11.43 8.39
N LEU A 593 14.61 -12.07 8.00
CA LEU A 593 15.98 -11.56 8.17
C LEU A 593 16.26 -10.21 7.49
N VAL A 594 15.55 -9.87 6.40
CA VAL A 594 15.69 -8.56 5.75
C VAL A 594 14.73 -7.50 6.32
N THR A 595 13.67 -7.93 7.01
CA THR A 595 12.68 -7.05 7.64
C THR A 595 13.10 -6.59 9.03
N TRP A 596 13.66 -7.48 9.87
CA TRP A 596 14.08 -7.16 11.24
C TRP A 596 14.91 -5.86 11.39
N PRO A 597 15.88 -5.53 10.51
CA PRO A 597 16.64 -4.28 10.59
C PRO A 597 15.82 -3.01 10.29
N LYS A 598 14.63 -3.15 9.70
CA LYS A 598 13.72 -2.06 9.38
C LYS A 598 12.69 -1.80 10.47
N LEU A 599 12.37 -2.82 11.28
CA LEU A 599 11.25 -2.78 12.21
C LEU A 599 11.32 -1.59 13.18
N HIS A 600 12.50 -1.28 13.75
CA HIS A 600 12.65 -0.16 14.69
C HIS A 600 12.28 1.22 14.10
N MET A 601 12.58 1.45 12.82
CA MET A 601 12.20 2.70 12.14
C MET A 601 10.68 2.80 11.93
N ILE A 602 10.03 1.64 11.71
CA ILE A 602 8.58 1.54 11.53
C ILE A 602 7.87 1.61 12.89
N GLU A 603 8.44 1.00 13.93
CA GLU A 603 7.98 1.00 15.31
C GLU A 603 7.84 2.42 15.85
N ASN A 604 8.90 3.24 15.75
CA ASN A 604 8.87 4.65 16.17
C ASN A 604 7.73 5.44 15.54
N ARG A 605 7.50 5.25 14.23
CA ARG A 605 6.39 5.84 13.48
C ARG A 605 5.02 5.32 13.96
N MET A 606 4.90 4.01 14.16
CA MET A 606 3.64 3.35 14.53
C MET A 606 3.22 3.57 15.99
N ARG A 607 4.16 3.82 16.92
CA ARG A 607 3.86 4.20 18.31
C ARG A 607 2.97 5.45 18.35
N ILE A 608 3.39 6.50 17.64
CA ILE A 608 2.63 7.76 17.54
C ILE A 608 1.31 7.58 16.80
N GLU A 609 1.28 6.83 15.69
CA GLU A 609 0.04 6.48 14.98
C GLU A 609 -0.97 5.77 15.90
N ARG A 610 -0.50 4.82 16.72
CA ARG A 610 -1.31 4.09 17.70
C ARG A 610 -1.90 5.02 18.76
N GLN A 611 -1.12 5.95 19.30
CA GLN A 611 -1.61 6.91 20.29
C GLN A 611 -2.65 7.90 19.72
N ILE A 612 -2.43 8.42 18.51
CA ILE A 612 -3.40 9.28 17.81
C ILE A 612 -4.72 8.51 17.60
N TYR A 613 -4.64 7.26 17.16
CA TYR A 613 -5.81 6.41 16.93
C TYR A 613 -6.55 6.05 18.22
N LEU A 614 -5.84 5.73 19.31
CA LEU A 614 -6.41 5.55 20.65
C LEU A 614 -7.18 6.79 21.11
N GLY A 615 -6.64 7.99 20.87
CA GLY A 615 -7.34 9.26 21.10
C GLY A 615 -8.63 9.39 20.30
N ARG A 616 -8.61 9.03 18.99
CA ARG A 616 -9.82 9.01 18.14
C ARG A 616 -10.87 8.01 18.66
N GLN A 617 -10.47 6.83 19.11
CA GLN A 617 -11.39 5.86 19.72
C GLN A 617 -11.99 6.35 21.03
N PHE A 618 -11.18 6.93 21.91
CA PHE A 618 -11.63 7.49 23.19
C PHE A 618 -12.74 8.52 22.94
N VAL A 619 -12.52 9.45 22.02
CA VAL A 619 -13.52 10.44 21.60
C VAL A 619 -14.78 9.78 21.03
N ARG A 620 -14.65 8.78 20.14
CA ARG A 620 -15.79 8.03 19.59
C ARG A 620 -16.63 7.35 20.67
N ARG A 621 -15.98 6.71 21.66
CA ARG A 621 -16.66 6.06 22.80
C ARG A 621 -17.34 7.09 23.70
N ALA A 622 -16.64 8.18 24.04
CA ALA A 622 -17.18 9.28 24.85
C ALA A 622 -18.42 9.95 24.22
N LEU A 623 -18.43 10.15 22.90
CA LEU A 623 -19.59 10.68 22.17
C LEU A 623 -20.76 9.67 22.07
N ARG A 624 -20.47 8.36 22.08
CA ARG A 624 -21.50 7.31 22.04
C ARG A 624 -22.12 7.01 23.40
N ALA A 625 -21.39 7.17 24.51
CA ALA A 625 -21.93 6.95 25.85
C ALA A 625 -23.26 7.69 26.13
N PRO A 626 -23.41 9.02 25.90
CA PRO A 626 -24.69 9.71 26.09
C PRO A 626 -25.74 9.31 25.05
N ALA A 627 -25.35 8.88 23.84
CA ALA A 627 -26.27 8.32 22.86
C ALA A 627 -26.83 6.96 23.31
N ILE A 628 -26.01 6.11 23.95
CA ILE A 628 -26.46 4.83 24.53
C ILE A 628 -27.30 5.08 25.78
N HIS A 629 -26.92 5.99 26.67
CA HIS A 629 -27.75 6.32 27.84
C HIS A 629 -29.09 6.96 27.45
N SER A 630 -29.12 7.84 26.44
CA SER A 630 -30.39 8.37 25.93
C SER A 630 -31.18 7.35 25.11
N ALA A 631 -30.54 6.42 24.40
CA ALA A 631 -31.21 5.30 23.75
C ALA A 631 -31.74 4.27 24.77
N HIS A 632 -31.04 4.01 25.87
CA HIS A 632 -31.51 3.19 26.98
C HIS A 632 -32.61 3.88 27.78
N ALA A 633 -32.56 5.20 27.97
CA ALA A 633 -33.66 5.97 28.55
C ALA A 633 -34.88 5.98 27.63
N ARG A 634 -34.70 6.19 26.32
CA ARG A 634 -35.78 6.10 25.31
C ARG A 634 -36.30 4.67 25.12
N ASN A 635 -35.47 3.64 25.31
CA ASN A 635 -35.90 2.24 25.28
C ASN A 635 -36.61 1.86 26.59
N ALA A 636 -36.16 2.34 27.75
CA ALA A 636 -36.89 2.22 29.01
C ALA A 636 -38.26 2.93 28.94
N LEU A 637 -38.33 4.07 28.26
CA LEU A 637 -39.59 4.77 27.92
C LEU A 637 -40.41 4.07 26.80
N ARG A 638 -39.82 3.16 26.02
CA ARG A 638 -40.49 2.35 24.97
C ARG A 638 -40.91 0.96 25.44
N ILE A 639 -40.45 0.47 26.59
CA ILE A 639 -40.85 -0.83 27.17
C ILE A 639 -42.37 -0.89 27.51
N THR A 640 -43.07 0.25 27.45
CA THR A 640 -44.53 0.35 27.55
C THR A 640 -45.29 0.08 26.22
N ALA A 641 -44.60 -0.18 25.11
CA ALA A 641 -45.21 -0.53 23.81
C ALA A 641 -44.67 -1.87 23.24
N ASN A 642 -45.55 -2.61 22.56
CA ASN A 642 -45.42 -4.02 22.18
C ASN A 642 -44.09 -4.45 21.51
N PRO A 643 -43.61 -5.69 21.72
CA PRO A 643 -42.44 -6.23 21.04
C PRO A 643 -42.80 -6.73 19.63
N GLY A 644 -42.29 -6.03 18.60
CA GLY A 644 -42.38 -6.45 17.21
C GLY A 644 -41.31 -5.73 16.39
N ASN A 645 -40.51 -6.49 15.63
CA ASN A 645 -39.25 -6.06 14.98
C ASN A 645 -38.21 -5.47 15.94
N SER A 646 -37.34 -6.34 16.44
CA SER A 646 -35.98 -5.94 16.81
C SER A 646 -35.20 -5.60 15.55
N ASP A 647 -35.24 -4.34 15.12
CA ASP A 647 -34.24 -3.81 14.19
C ASP A 647 -32.85 -4.14 14.74
N GLN A 648 -31.99 -4.68 13.87
CA GLN A 648 -30.59 -4.86 14.18
C GLN A 648 -30.00 -3.47 14.48
N THR A 649 -29.74 -3.19 15.76
CA THR A 649 -28.89 -2.06 16.14
C THR A 649 -27.51 -2.33 15.55
N THR A 650 -27.25 -1.72 14.40
CA THR A 650 -26.01 -1.81 13.66
C THR A 650 -24.88 -1.26 14.51
N LEU A 651 -24.23 -2.17 15.26
CA LEU A 651 -22.90 -1.97 15.78
C LEU A 651 -22.05 -1.46 14.61
N SER A 652 -21.48 -0.27 14.74
CA SER A 652 -20.65 0.26 13.67
C SER A 652 -19.51 -0.73 13.42
N ILE A 653 -19.28 -1.04 12.14
CA ILE A 653 -18.20 -1.89 11.61
C ILE A 653 -16.81 -1.66 12.26
N ASP A 654 -16.56 -0.47 12.80
CA ASP A 654 -15.35 -0.11 13.52
C ASP A 654 -15.16 -0.75 14.93
N SER A 655 -16.18 -1.30 15.61
CA SER A 655 -16.14 -1.42 17.09
C SER A 655 -15.21 -2.50 17.68
N ASP A 656 -15.16 -3.69 17.10
CA ASP A 656 -14.39 -4.83 17.65
C ASP A 656 -12.95 -4.86 17.11
N THR A 657 -12.78 -4.41 15.86
CA THR A 657 -11.49 -4.25 15.19
C THR A 657 -10.67 -3.11 15.79
N ASP A 658 -11.33 -2.02 16.23
CA ASP A 658 -10.74 -0.96 17.03
C ASP A 658 -10.02 -1.52 18.28
N ARG A 659 -10.51 -2.60 18.88
CA ARG A 659 -9.96 -3.14 20.15
C ARG A 659 -8.62 -3.85 20.00
N ALA A 660 -8.36 -4.52 18.87
CA ALA A 660 -7.12 -5.28 18.65
C ALA A 660 -5.91 -4.35 18.48
N PHE A 661 -6.01 -3.38 17.57
CA PHE A 661 -4.94 -2.40 17.30
C PHE A 661 -4.71 -1.45 18.49
N ALA A 662 -5.74 -1.21 19.31
CA ALA A 662 -5.65 -0.39 20.53
C ALA A 662 -4.75 -0.99 21.62
N TYR A 663 -4.75 -2.33 21.80
CA TYR A 663 -4.14 -2.97 22.97
C TYR A 663 -3.08 -4.03 22.67
N GLY A 664 -3.00 -4.52 21.42
CA GLY A 664 -2.26 -5.75 21.13
C GLY A 664 -2.84 -6.98 21.85
N PRO A 665 -2.26 -8.18 21.67
CA PRO A 665 -2.75 -9.38 22.32
C PRO A 665 -2.33 -9.42 23.80
N ARG A 666 -3.10 -8.75 24.67
CA ARG A 666 -3.19 -9.22 26.06
C ARG A 666 -4.06 -10.47 26.08
N ARG A 667 -3.49 -11.61 26.47
CA ARG A 667 -4.20 -12.89 26.68
C ARG A 667 -5.49 -12.64 27.47
N LEU A 668 -6.63 -12.76 26.80
CA LEU A 668 -7.93 -12.42 27.37
C LEU A 668 -8.57 -13.69 27.93
N HIS A 669 -8.48 -13.89 29.25
CA HIS A 669 -9.24 -14.95 29.91
C HIS A 669 -10.75 -14.71 29.76
N HIS A 670 -11.49 -15.80 29.53
CA HIS A 670 -12.93 -15.79 29.34
C HIS A 670 -13.68 -15.12 30.50
N ILE A 671 -14.65 -14.26 30.17
CA ILE A 671 -15.74 -13.91 31.08
C ILE A 671 -17.05 -14.39 30.46
N ARG A 672 -17.65 -15.39 31.12
CA ARG A 672 -18.94 -16.00 30.80
C ARG A 672 -20.06 -15.19 31.48
N ARG A 673 -21.17 -14.91 30.79
CA ARG A 673 -22.41 -14.45 31.43
C ARG A 673 -23.64 -15.15 30.85
N GLY A 674 -24.58 -15.46 31.73
CA GLY A 674 -25.78 -16.27 31.47
C GLY A 674 -27.08 -15.47 31.40
N SER A 675 -28.18 -16.23 31.24
CA SER A 675 -29.56 -15.80 30.94
C SER A 675 -30.38 -15.32 32.15
N GLY A 676 -31.51 -14.66 31.90
CA GLY A 676 -32.58 -14.36 32.89
C GLY A 676 -33.68 -13.40 32.40
N ASN A 677 -34.94 -13.87 32.33
CA ASN A 677 -36.13 -13.12 31.88
C ASN A 677 -36.87 -12.36 33.01
N ASN A 678 -37.71 -11.34 32.72
CA ASN A 678 -39.20 -11.47 32.60
C ASN A 678 -40.05 -10.16 32.72
N SER A 679 -41.22 -10.20 32.07
CA SER A 679 -42.53 -9.54 32.37
C SER A 679 -42.86 -8.04 32.06
N THR A 680 -44.09 -7.87 31.55
CA THR A 680 -44.89 -6.72 31.04
C THR A 680 -45.96 -6.26 32.08
N PRO A 681 -47.06 -5.45 31.82
CA PRO A 681 -47.59 -4.73 30.62
C PRO A 681 -48.18 -3.28 30.84
N SER A 682 -48.67 -2.59 29.76
CA SER A 682 -50.09 -2.10 29.58
C SER A 682 -50.43 -0.65 29.10
N ARG A 683 -50.88 -0.54 27.81
CA ARG A 683 -52.07 0.19 27.22
C ARG A 683 -52.15 1.74 26.91
N LYS A 684 -52.60 1.99 25.64
CA LYS A 684 -53.53 3.05 25.07
C LYS A 684 -53.01 4.52 24.96
N ALA A 685 -52.91 5.16 23.77
CA ALA A 685 -53.95 5.84 22.92
C ALA A 685 -54.12 7.37 23.25
N SER A 686 -54.46 8.33 22.36
CA SER A 686 -54.72 8.37 20.89
C SER A 686 -54.79 9.81 20.29
N SER A 687 -54.44 9.96 18.99
CA SER A 687 -55.00 10.86 17.92
C SER A 687 -55.00 12.42 17.96
N GLU A 688 -54.85 12.98 16.74
CA GLU A 688 -55.33 14.29 16.16
C GLU A 688 -54.51 15.62 16.18
N ASN A 689 -54.15 16.04 14.95
CA ASN A 689 -54.33 17.35 14.28
C ASN A 689 -54.06 18.71 14.99
N LEU A 690 -53.17 19.54 14.41
CA LEU A 690 -53.51 20.79 13.67
C LEU A 690 -52.27 21.64 13.25
N ASN A 691 -52.38 22.31 12.11
CA ASN A 691 -51.59 23.46 11.60
C ASN A 691 -52.58 24.67 11.51
N PRO A 692 -52.23 25.97 11.21
CA PRO A 692 -51.08 26.46 10.41
C PRO A 692 -50.48 27.89 10.74
N MET A 693 -49.51 28.30 9.91
CA MET A 693 -49.34 29.65 9.26
C MET A 693 -48.64 30.90 9.88
N SER A 694 -48.07 31.70 8.95
CA SER A 694 -47.70 33.16 8.97
C SER A 694 -46.33 33.62 9.51
N GLN A 695 -45.75 34.79 9.13
CA GLN A 695 -45.42 35.36 7.79
C GLN A 695 -44.53 36.64 7.88
N THR A 696 -43.29 36.64 7.33
CA THR A 696 -42.57 37.82 6.69
C THR A 696 -42.28 39.10 7.56
N PRO A 697 -41.72 40.26 7.08
CA PRO A 697 -41.27 40.67 5.72
C PRO A 697 -40.00 41.60 5.55
N LYS A 698 -39.75 42.01 4.27
CA LYS A 698 -39.03 43.24 3.76
C LYS A 698 -37.46 43.24 3.79
N ARG A 699 -36.72 43.88 2.85
CA ARG A 699 -37.00 44.64 1.59
C ARG A 699 -35.73 44.75 0.71
N GLY A 700 -35.85 44.98 -0.60
CA GLY A 700 -34.90 45.83 -1.38
C GLY A 700 -34.38 45.25 -2.71
N GLU A 701 -34.52 46.00 -3.81
CA GLU A 701 -34.25 45.67 -5.23
C GLU A 701 -33.63 46.96 -5.90
N PRO A 702 -33.44 47.17 -7.25
CA PRO A 702 -33.55 46.28 -8.43
C PRO A 702 -32.54 46.56 -9.61
N VAL A 703 -32.78 45.89 -10.77
CA VAL A 703 -32.36 46.18 -12.19
C VAL A 703 -30.86 46.13 -12.58
N GLY A 704 -30.42 45.58 -13.72
CA GLY A 704 -31.10 44.69 -14.68
C GLY A 704 -30.52 44.66 -16.12
N ALA A 705 -30.56 43.45 -16.72
CA ALA A 705 -30.91 43.13 -18.12
C ALA A 705 -30.04 43.52 -19.36
N LYS A 706 -29.66 42.45 -20.13
CA LYS A 706 -29.51 42.34 -21.60
C LYS A 706 -28.36 43.12 -22.30
N GLY A 707 -27.72 42.62 -23.37
CA GLY A 707 -27.74 41.30 -24.00
C GLY A 707 -27.02 41.23 -25.37
N VAL A 708 -26.79 40.00 -25.85
CA VAL A 708 -26.92 39.54 -27.27
C VAL A 708 -25.81 39.86 -28.32
N ASN A 709 -25.39 38.79 -29.04
CA ASN A 709 -24.61 38.72 -30.30
C ASN A 709 -23.16 39.24 -30.31
N GLY A 710 -22.22 38.70 -31.11
CA GLY A 710 -22.24 37.47 -31.93
C GLY A 710 -21.16 37.45 -33.03
N GLY A 711 -20.55 36.27 -33.29
CA GLY A 711 -19.78 35.96 -34.51
C GLY A 711 -18.38 36.58 -34.68
N GLY A 712 -17.56 35.97 -35.55
CA GLY A 712 -16.36 36.62 -36.12
C GLY A 712 -15.03 35.85 -36.01
N THR A 713 -14.76 34.96 -36.95
CA THR A 713 -13.42 34.41 -37.22
C THR A 713 -12.44 35.47 -37.73
N GLN A 714 -11.17 35.48 -37.28
CA GLN A 714 -10.01 35.16 -38.13
C GLN A 714 -8.64 35.29 -37.41
N SER A 715 -7.67 34.55 -37.96
CA SER A 715 -6.22 34.66 -37.77
C SER A 715 -5.68 36.09 -37.92
N PHE A 716 -4.67 36.48 -37.13
CA PHE A 716 -3.35 36.82 -37.72
C PHE A 716 -2.20 36.85 -36.69
N LEU A 717 -1.01 36.50 -37.16
CA LEU A 717 0.26 36.60 -36.46
C LEU A 717 0.69 38.06 -36.21
N THR A 718 1.67 38.21 -35.30
CA THR A 718 2.62 39.33 -35.17
C THR A 718 2.33 40.35 -34.07
N ARG A 719 2.94 40.12 -32.90
CA ARG A 719 3.67 41.17 -32.15
C ARG A 719 4.78 40.57 -31.29
N LEU A 720 5.94 40.38 -31.91
CA LEU A 720 7.21 40.27 -31.18
C LEU A 720 7.46 41.59 -30.45
N ARG A 721 7.54 41.55 -29.11
CA ARG A 721 8.40 42.49 -28.38
C ARG A 721 8.95 41.85 -27.12
N THR A 722 10.27 41.89 -27.04
CA THR A 722 11.11 41.38 -25.96
C THR A 722 10.74 41.98 -24.60
N ARG A 723 10.73 41.14 -23.56
CA ARG A 723 11.02 41.55 -22.18
C ARG A 723 12.01 40.54 -21.57
N PRO A 724 13.10 40.99 -20.92
CA PRO A 724 14.15 40.10 -20.43
C PRO A 724 13.76 39.37 -19.15
N PHE A 725 14.45 38.26 -18.89
CA PHE A 725 14.40 37.54 -17.60
C PHE A 725 14.91 38.42 -16.44
N PRO A 726 14.41 38.24 -15.21
CA PRO A 726 14.95 38.92 -14.04
C PRO A 726 16.32 38.33 -13.65
N ASN A 727 17.32 39.21 -13.49
CA ASN A 727 18.64 38.85 -13.00
C ASN A 727 18.57 38.38 -11.53
N VAL A 728 19.05 37.16 -11.27
CA VAL A 728 19.42 36.71 -9.92
C VAL A 728 20.90 37.04 -9.72
N GLN A 729 21.21 38.08 -8.94
CA GLN A 729 22.59 38.42 -8.59
C GLN A 729 23.16 37.42 -7.59
N SER A 730 24.26 36.78 -7.96
CA SER A 730 25.12 36.02 -7.06
C SER A 730 25.91 36.96 -6.16
N GLN A 731 25.56 37.06 -4.87
CA GLN A 731 26.40 37.73 -3.89
C GLN A 731 27.47 36.78 -3.34
N SER A 732 28.66 36.83 -3.93
CA SER A 732 29.89 36.35 -3.31
C SER A 732 30.51 37.45 -2.46
N ARG A 733 30.65 37.24 -1.14
CA ARG A 733 31.47 38.08 -0.26
C ARG A 733 32.68 37.29 0.23
N PRO A 734 33.93 37.76 -0.01
CA PRO A 734 35.07 37.31 0.77
C PRO A 734 35.05 38.01 2.14
N GLN A 735 35.53 37.32 3.18
CA GLN A 735 35.95 37.98 4.42
C GLN A 735 37.48 37.88 4.51
N THR A 736 38.09 39.05 4.60
CA THR A 736 39.53 39.27 4.80
C THR A 736 39.90 39.02 6.25
N LEU A 737 41.18 38.64 6.47
CA LEU A 737 41.82 38.79 7.77
C LEU A 737 41.77 40.26 8.19
N ASP A 738 41.54 40.50 9.47
CA ASP A 738 42.10 41.64 10.18
C ASP A 738 42.80 41.12 11.44
N MET A 739 44.07 41.45 11.58
CA MET A 739 44.82 41.25 12.82
C MET A 739 44.75 42.52 13.66
N VAL A 740 44.30 42.38 14.90
CA VAL A 740 44.66 43.30 15.99
C VAL A 740 44.98 42.42 17.19
N GLY A 741 46.25 42.34 17.56
CA GLY A 741 46.65 41.78 18.86
C GLY A 741 46.74 42.90 19.89
N PHE A 742 46.65 42.55 21.17
CA PHE A 742 47.31 43.30 22.23
C PHE A 742 47.49 42.42 23.47
N GLU A 743 48.72 42.49 24.00
CA GLU A 743 49.20 42.14 25.35
C GLU A 743 49.23 40.69 25.88
N ASP A 744 50.44 40.38 26.36
CA ASP A 744 50.88 39.17 27.03
C ASP A 744 50.50 39.17 28.53
N GLU A 745 50.34 37.98 29.11
CA GLU A 745 50.71 37.78 30.53
C GLU A 745 51.32 36.38 30.71
N GLU A 746 52.43 36.31 31.43
CA GLU A 746 53.23 35.11 31.63
C GLU A 746 52.58 34.16 32.66
N TRP A 747 52.69 32.84 32.49
CA TRP A 747 53.49 32.05 33.43
C TRP A 747 53.82 30.64 32.96
N SER A 748 54.95 30.14 33.46
CA SER A 748 55.56 28.85 33.13
C SER A 748 54.93 27.68 33.90
N SER A 749 55.02 26.49 33.33
CA SER A 749 55.71 25.37 34.00
C SER A 749 55.91 24.19 33.04
N ASP A 750 57.15 23.71 32.96
CA ASP A 750 57.45 22.37 32.45
C ASP A 750 56.78 21.30 33.34
N ASN A 751 56.43 20.17 32.76
CA ASN A 751 57.06 18.93 33.21
C ASN A 751 56.96 17.78 32.19
N SER A 752 57.92 16.88 32.34
CA SER A 752 58.29 15.82 31.41
C SER A 752 57.57 14.48 31.66
N GLU A 753 57.87 13.54 30.74
CA GLU A 753 58.05 12.11 31.01
C GLU A 753 56.85 11.16 31.20
N SER A 754 56.75 10.25 30.21
CA SER A 754 56.56 8.79 30.32
C SER A 754 55.66 8.19 31.40
N GLU A 755 54.60 7.50 30.96
CA GLU A 755 54.58 6.01 30.82
C GLU A 755 53.62 5.57 29.70
#